data_AF-A0A9X1VPI7-F1
#
_entry.id   AF-A0A9X1VPI7-F1
#
_cell.length_a   1.000
_cell.length_b   1.000
_cell.length_c   1.000
_cell.angle_alpha   90.00
_cell.angle_beta   90.00
_cell.angle_gamma   90.00
#
_symmetry.space_group_name_H-M   'P 1'
#
loop_
_entity.id
_entity.type
_entity.pdbx_description
1 polymer ?
#
loop_
_entity_poly.entity_id
_entity_poly.type
_entity_poly.pdbx_seq_one_letter_code
_entity_poly.pdbx_strand_id
1 'polypeptide(L)'
;MKTYFYFILCFLSVQTIFATDFYCDPIHGSENNNGSKNSPWKTLESVFEKGVKFNSDDVIFLLSGNHGDVKVIGENQKYINIKVLKGQKPIINSIVFGSDELPASKWIFTGILFKESTNTNTVLINQNSSKIRFIGNHFISEGNNDTAIVINGANCKIENNIISNYKKGIQVSGQKNQIRNNRIDFFSNKAIEVSGSYNQFEYNLIKESRATDVEVNTAMFLTEKAIKGNIFRGNTIINFIKFNRNDIGLLNGIYATNSIITESIFENNVIITNGENGISLKGTLNNLKIVNNTVVNPYFGLKIKGENKINSPLAIKVIGKNDSSNLIIRNNLSNNFIFESIKGIADYNLSIPVSVHEFDLCFKNWALFDFSLSENSKALNKGTKEMAPKLDVSLNSRSLGNFINIGAFEYSKINESNEIFTIQAEISDRQLHSKGKGDWDGQPQIRIGGVAEKVDGAGVFPFKLPVIPGGKEIISAKFKINLSKIDNQPNGGIDLYGLTPKSNFWVTDDMFYQGTFGQDVKARPIQNNFVDSDMYFGEITTNNVGKEGLKSYLNTVLETGSKSGDYVFLRINPNAKDVSDFNRWNFVSANSKQNDKKPSLEITVGYQELNKAVLAKTKTIKNTIVVAPNPIRNGDVSFYFLGFQKDEQVQLKLLNFLGEVVLNHTLKMNEATENVYRTNGLKLPIGKYILESTVKLQATKQMLFIW
;
A
#
# COMPACT_ATOMS: atom_id res chain seq x y z
N MET A 1 -32.52 -33.71 -81.45
CA MET A 1 -31.30 -33.23 -80.76
C MET A 1 -31.59 -33.14 -79.28
N LYS A 2 -31.05 -34.06 -78.47
CA LYS A 2 -31.10 -34.00 -76.99
C LYS A 2 -29.67 -33.88 -76.50
N THR A 3 -29.33 -32.71 -75.95
CA THR A 3 -28.01 -32.40 -75.43
C THR A 3 -27.93 -32.87 -73.98
N TYR A 4 -27.05 -33.82 -73.67
CA TYR A 4 -26.78 -34.28 -72.31
C TYR A 4 -25.66 -33.41 -71.71
N PHE A 5 -25.97 -32.72 -70.62
CA PHE A 5 -25.00 -31.98 -69.81
C PHE A 5 -24.43 -32.93 -68.75
N TYR A 6 -23.16 -33.29 -68.86
CA TYR A 6 -22.45 -34.06 -67.83
C TYR A 6 -21.99 -33.11 -66.72
N PHE A 7 -22.56 -33.26 -65.53
CA PHE A 7 -22.08 -32.61 -64.30
C PHE A 7 -20.98 -33.49 -63.70
N ILE A 8 -19.73 -33.03 -63.76
CA ILE A 8 -18.59 -33.66 -63.08
C ILE A 8 -18.65 -33.25 -61.60
N LEU A 9 -18.97 -34.21 -60.73
CA LEU A 9 -18.98 -34.03 -59.28
C LEU A 9 -17.55 -34.20 -58.74
N CYS A 10 -16.84 -33.09 -58.53
CA CYS A 10 -15.55 -33.08 -57.82
C CYS A 10 -15.78 -33.39 -56.32
N PHE A 11 -15.46 -34.61 -55.90
CA PHE A 11 -15.31 -34.97 -54.49
C PHE A 11 -14.06 -34.27 -53.91
N LEU A 12 -14.25 -33.11 -53.29
CA LEU A 12 -13.27 -32.51 -52.38
C LEU A 12 -13.27 -33.32 -51.08
N SER A 13 -12.36 -34.28 -50.95
CA SER A 13 -12.09 -34.96 -49.68
C SER A 13 -11.52 -33.95 -48.69
N VAL A 14 -12.36 -33.46 -47.77
CA VAL A 14 -11.90 -32.68 -46.62
C VAL A 14 -11.18 -33.65 -45.68
N GLN A 15 -9.85 -33.70 -45.75
CA GLN A 15 -9.07 -34.45 -44.77
C GLN A 15 -9.14 -33.70 -43.44
N THR A 16 -9.86 -34.27 -42.48
CA THR A 16 -9.79 -33.85 -41.08
C THR A 16 -8.44 -34.28 -40.52
N ILE A 17 -7.53 -33.32 -40.37
CA ILE A 17 -6.22 -33.55 -39.76
C ILE A 17 -6.43 -33.63 -38.24
N PHE A 18 -6.27 -34.83 -37.67
CA PHE A 18 -6.31 -35.06 -36.23
C PHE A 18 -4.93 -34.77 -35.61
N ALA A 19 -4.94 -34.26 -34.38
CA ALA A 19 -3.73 -34.11 -33.56
C ALA A 19 -3.05 -35.48 -33.38
N THR A 20 -1.74 -35.54 -33.59
CA THR A 20 -0.95 -36.77 -33.48
C THR A 20 -0.01 -36.72 -32.27
N ASP A 21 0.07 -37.85 -31.57
CA ASP A 21 1.01 -38.05 -30.46
C ASP A 21 2.31 -38.67 -30.97
N PHE A 22 3.42 -37.96 -30.75
CA PHE A 22 4.78 -38.39 -31.04
C PHE A 22 5.56 -38.67 -29.75
N TYR A 23 6.64 -39.45 -29.85
CA TYR A 23 7.44 -39.91 -28.73
C TYR A 23 8.93 -39.79 -29.07
N CYS A 24 9.70 -39.22 -28.14
CA CYS A 24 11.16 -39.21 -28.18
C CYS A 24 11.71 -39.99 -26.98
N ASP A 25 12.56 -40.98 -27.24
CA ASP A 25 13.18 -41.86 -26.24
C ASP A 25 14.70 -41.95 -26.49
N PRO A 26 15.52 -41.24 -25.70
CA PRO A 26 16.97 -41.26 -25.87
C PRO A 26 17.62 -42.63 -25.63
N ILE A 27 16.94 -43.56 -24.96
CA ILE A 27 17.47 -44.87 -24.58
C ILE A 27 17.11 -45.92 -25.65
N HIS A 28 15.85 -45.95 -26.07
CA HIS A 28 15.31 -47.00 -26.95
C HIS A 28 14.92 -46.51 -28.35
N GLY A 29 14.92 -45.19 -28.58
CA GLY A 29 14.56 -44.58 -29.85
C GLY A 29 15.67 -44.62 -30.89
N SER A 30 15.27 -44.41 -32.15
CA SER A 30 16.18 -44.31 -33.29
C SER A 30 15.84 -43.08 -34.11
N GLU A 31 16.86 -42.46 -34.70
CA GLU A 31 16.68 -41.30 -35.57
C GLU A 31 15.80 -41.63 -36.78
N ASN A 32 15.84 -42.87 -37.27
CA ASN A 32 15.10 -43.30 -38.46
C ASN A 32 13.65 -43.74 -38.17
N ASN A 33 13.25 -43.71 -36.91
CA ASN A 33 11.88 -44.05 -36.53
C ASN A 33 10.88 -42.96 -36.95
N ASN A 34 9.58 -43.28 -36.89
CA ASN A 34 8.51 -42.37 -37.28
C ASN A 34 7.92 -41.54 -36.12
N GLY A 35 8.48 -41.66 -34.91
CA GLY A 35 8.02 -40.95 -33.73
C GLY A 35 6.76 -41.54 -33.09
N SER A 36 6.22 -42.65 -33.59
CA SER A 36 5.11 -43.34 -32.94
C SER A 36 5.52 -43.97 -31.61
N LYS A 37 4.55 -44.33 -30.77
CA LYS A 37 4.84 -44.98 -29.47
C LYS A 37 5.69 -46.25 -29.57
N ASN A 38 5.50 -47.05 -30.64
CA ASN A 38 6.23 -48.30 -30.85
C ASN A 38 7.56 -48.09 -31.58
N SER A 39 7.77 -46.92 -32.17
CA SER A 39 9.00 -46.55 -32.87
C SER A 39 9.27 -45.08 -32.57
N PRO A 40 9.73 -44.77 -31.34
CA PRO A 40 9.97 -43.39 -30.92
C PRO A 40 11.23 -42.85 -31.60
N TRP A 41 11.28 -41.54 -31.84
CA TRP A 41 12.51 -40.86 -32.22
C TRP A 41 13.55 -40.94 -31.10
N LYS A 42 14.83 -40.76 -31.42
CA LYS A 42 15.92 -40.83 -30.45
C LYS A 42 15.92 -39.61 -29.51
N THR A 43 16.29 -38.43 -29.98
CA THR A 43 16.32 -37.20 -29.16
C THR A 43 15.46 -36.10 -29.75
N LEU A 44 15.10 -35.11 -28.94
CA LEU A 44 14.35 -33.96 -29.46
C LEU A 44 15.22 -33.12 -30.40
N GLU A 45 16.50 -32.96 -30.09
CA GLU A 45 17.51 -32.36 -30.97
C GLU A 45 17.46 -32.97 -32.38
N SER A 46 17.55 -34.31 -32.50
CA SER A 46 17.54 -34.99 -33.80
C SER A 46 16.25 -34.76 -34.61
N VAL A 47 15.12 -34.56 -33.92
CA VAL A 47 13.83 -34.28 -34.56
C VAL A 47 13.84 -32.90 -35.22
N PHE A 48 14.41 -31.91 -34.54
CA PHE A 48 14.52 -30.55 -35.08
C PHE A 48 15.63 -30.43 -36.13
N GLU A 49 16.75 -31.14 -35.99
CA GLU A 49 17.81 -31.19 -37.01
C GLU A 49 17.30 -31.75 -38.34
N LYS A 50 16.40 -32.74 -38.28
CA LYS A 50 15.74 -33.31 -39.48
C LYS A 50 14.68 -32.40 -40.10
N GLY A 51 14.32 -31.30 -39.44
CA GLY A 51 13.29 -30.37 -39.92
C GLY A 51 11.88 -31.00 -39.95
N VAL A 52 11.57 -31.88 -38.99
CA VAL A 52 10.24 -32.49 -38.89
C VAL A 52 9.19 -31.39 -38.74
N LYS A 53 8.12 -31.48 -39.55
CA LYS A 53 6.99 -30.55 -39.51
C LYS A 53 5.86 -31.15 -38.68
N PHE A 54 5.23 -30.30 -37.88
CA PHE A 54 4.12 -30.68 -37.02
C PHE A 54 2.84 -30.00 -37.48
N ASN A 55 1.73 -30.71 -37.32
CA ASN A 55 0.40 -30.19 -37.50
C ASN A 55 -0.08 -29.52 -36.23
N SER A 56 -1.10 -28.68 -36.39
CA SER A 56 -1.72 -27.98 -35.26
C SER A 56 -2.18 -28.97 -34.18
N ASP A 57 -1.89 -28.65 -32.92
CA ASP A 57 -2.28 -29.42 -31.73
C ASP A 57 -1.53 -30.76 -31.55
N ASP A 58 -0.53 -31.06 -32.38
CA ASP A 58 0.38 -32.20 -32.17
C ASP A 58 1.07 -32.12 -30.80
N VAL A 59 1.35 -33.31 -30.27
CA VAL A 59 1.98 -33.49 -28.96
C VAL A 59 3.22 -34.35 -29.12
N ILE A 60 4.34 -33.90 -28.56
CA ILE A 60 5.58 -34.67 -28.49
C ILE A 60 5.83 -35.01 -27.02
N PHE A 61 5.76 -36.30 -26.71
CA PHE A 61 6.05 -36.86 -25.40
C PHE A 61 7.53 -37.19 -25.28
N LEU A 62 8.16 -36.65 -24.23
CA LEU A 62 9.56 -36.92 -23.92
C LEU A 62 9.65 -38.02 -22.85
N LEU A 63 10.42 -39.07 -23.16
CA LEU A 63 10.78 -40.15 -22.22
C LEU A 63 12.10 -39.83 -21.51
N SER A 64 12.48 -40.63 -20.51
CA SER A 64 13.69 -40.36 -19.73
C SER A 64 14.96 -40.42 -20.57
N GLY A 65 15.88 -39.48 -20.32
CA GLY A 65 17.16 -39.40 -21.01
C GLY A 65 17.51 -37.96 -21.42
N ASN A 66 18.70 -37.78 -21.98
CA ASN A 66 19.15 -36.49 -22.48
C ASN A 66 18.66 -36.27 -23.93
N HIS A 67 17.95 -35.17 -24.16
CA HIS A 67 17.40 -34.79 -25.46
C HIS A 67 18.25 -33.79 -26.24
N GLY A 68 19.43 -33.42 -25.74
CA GLY A 68 20.43 -32.63 -26.44
C GLY A 68 20.22 -31.12 -26.37
N ASP A 69 20.85 -30.42 -27.31
CA ASP A 69 20.82 -28.97 -27.47
C ASP A 69 19.86 -28.58 -28.61
N VAL A 70 18.65 -28.16 -28.25
CA VAL A 70 17.53 -28.11 -29.19
C VAL A 70 17.49 -26.78 -29.94
N LYS A 71 17.45 -26.81 -31.26
CA LYS A 71 17.23 -25.60 -32.09
C LYS A 71 15.86 -25.64 -32.77
N VAL A 72 14.94 -24.80 -32.30
CA VAL A 72 13.57 -24.71 -32.83
C VAL A 72 13.47 -23.58 -33.85
N ILE A 73 13.06 -23.89 -35.06
CA ILE A 73 12.73 -22.91 -36.11
C ILE A 73 11.35 -23.20 -36.70
N GLY A 74 10.74 -22.20 -37.33
CA GLY A 74 9.46 -22.31 -38.03
C GLY A 74 8.28 -21.72 -37.26
N GLU A 75 7.32 -21.20 -38.04
CA GLU A 75 6.09 -20.60 -37.52
C GLU A 75 4.91 -21.55 -37.67
N ASN A 76 4.34 -21.93 -36.53
CA ASN A 76 3.18 -22.81 -36.53
C ASN A 76 1.87 -22.00 -36.66
N GLN A 77 0.82 -22.62 -37.21
CA GLN A 77 -0.51 -22.01 -37.24
C GLN A 77 -1.20 -22.04 -35.87
N LYS A 78 -1.01 -23.12 -35.09
CA LYS A 78 -1.42 -23.24 -33.69
C LYS A 78 -0.25 -23.67 -32.81
N TYR A 79 -0.50 -23.88 -31.52
CA TYR A 79 0.53 -24.34 -30.59
C TYR A 79 0.86 -25.81 -30.81
N ILE A 80 2.15 -26.13 -30.77
CA ILE A 80 2.66 -27.50 -30.67
C ILE A 80 3.11 -27.73 -29.24
N ASN A 81 2.78 -28.91 -28.68
CA ASN A 81 3.03 -29.22 -27.28
C ASN A 81 4.20 -30.19 -27.15
N ILE A 82 5.19 -29.84 -26.34
CA ILE A 82 6.29 -30.70 -25.94
C ILE A 82 6.18 -30.89 -24.43
N LYS A 83 5.95 -32.12 -23.98
CA LYS A 83 5.72 -32.40 -22.57
C LYS A 83 6.30 -33.73 -22.13
N VAL A 84 6.56 -33.82 -20.84
CA VAL A 84 7.01 -35.05 -20.20
C VAL A 84 5.91 -36.10 -20.23
N LEU A 85 6.27 -37.34 -20.60
CA LEU A 85 5.40 -38.49 -20.42
C LEU A 85 5.33 -38.85 -18.92
N LYS A 86 4.13 -39.16 -18.40
CA LYS A 86 3.92 -39.44 -16.97
C LYS A 86 4.94 -40.45 -16.42
N GLY A 87 5.64 -40.08 -15.36
CA GLY A 87 6.65 -40.92 -14.68
C GLY A 87 8.06 -40.86 -15.28
N GLN A 88 8.24 -40.17 -16.42
CA GLN A 88 9.54 -40.01 -17.06
C GLN A 88 10.27 -38.74 -16.55
N LYS A 89 11.59 -38.70 -16.76
CA LYS A 89 12.48 -37.58 -16.36
C LYS A 89 13.38 -37.16 -17.54
N PRO A 90 12.83 -36.55 -18.60
CA PRO A 90 13.62 -36.04 -19.72
C PRO A 90 14.46 -34.86 -19.29
N ILE A 91 15.66 -34.76 -19.86
CA ILE A 91 16.61 -33.65 -19.67
C ILE A 91 16.81 -32.96 -21.02
N ILE A 92 16.78 -31.63 -21.04
CA ILE A 92 17.25 -30.81 -22.16
C ILE A 92 18.42 -29.94 -21.68
N ASN A 93 19.53 -29.93 -22.43
CA ASN A 93 20.73 -29.18 -22.10
C ASN A 93 20.52 -27.67 -22.28
N SER A 94 20.17 -27.29 -23.50
CA SER A 94 19.80 -25.94 -23.87
C SER A 94 18.78 -25.93 -25.01
N ILE A 95 18.13 -24.79 -25.21
CA ILE A 95 17.18 -24.60 -26.31
C ILE A 95 17.23 -23.18 -26.88
N VAL A 96 17.27 -23.10 -28.21
CA VAL A 96 17.25 -21.85 -28.96
C VAL A 96 16.02 -21.80 -29.86
N PHE A 97 15.23 -20.74 -29.75
CA PHE A 97 14.09 -20.46 -30.63
C PHE A 97 14.47 -19.40 -31.65
N GLY A 98 14.36 -19.78 -32.91
CA GLY A 98 14.71 -18.97 -34.06
C GLY A 98 16.21 -18.80 -34.26
N SER A 99 16.56 -17.96 -35.21
CA SER A 99 17.88 -17.38 -35.45
C SER A 99 17.73 -15.90 -35.80
N ASP A 100 18.79 -15.22 -36.22
CA ASP A 100 18.68 -13.87 -36.76
C ASP A 100 17.80 -13.79 -38.02
N GLU A 101 17.69 -14.89 -38.76
CA GLU A 101 16.98 -14.96 -40.05
C GLU A 101 15.64 -15.69 -39.95
N LEU A 102 15.58 -16.80 -39.20
CA LEU A 102 14.42 -17.69 -39.17
C LEU A 102 13.66 -17.56 -37.84
N PRO A 103 12.36 -17.20 -37.86
CA PRO A 103 11.57 -17.10 -36.64
C PRO A 103 11.15 -18.48 -36.10
N ALA A 104 10.79 -18.52 -34.82
CA ALA A 104 10.03 -19.63 -34.24
C ALA A 104 8.79 -19.10 -33.54
N SER A 105 7.63 -19.75 -33.71
CA SER A 105 6.42 -19.32 -33.01
C SER A 105 5.44 -20.44 -32.62
N LYS A 106 4.71 -20.19 -31.52
CA LYS A 106 3.64 -21.04 -30.97
C LYS A 106 4.13 -22.43 -30.55
N TRP A 107 5.02 -22.45 -29.55
CA TRP A 107 5.50 -23.67 -28.91
C TRP A 107 5.19 -23.66 -27.42
N ILE A 108 4.88 -24.83 -26.84
CA ILE A 108 4.64 -25.01 -25.40
C ILE A 108 5.54 -26.13 -24.88
N PHE A 109 6.35 -25.83 -23.88
CA PHE A 109 7.20 -26.78 -23.17
C PHE A 109 6.72 -26.94 -21.73
N THR A 110 6.40 -28.18 -21.33
CA THR A 110 5.75 -28.45 -20.03
C THR A 110 6.42 -29.56 -19.22
N GLY A 111 6.76 -29.25 -17.96
CA GLY A 111 7.20 -30.24 -16.98
C GLY A 111 8.64 -30.74 -17.15
N ILE A 112 9.44 -30.12 -18.01
CA ILE A 112 10.75 -30.62 -18.42
C ILE A 112 11.83 -30.15 -17.44
N LEU A 113 12.84 -31.00 -17.22
CA LEU A 113 14.06 -30.61 -16.54
C LEU A 113 15.07 -30.07 -17.57
N PHE A 114 15.51 -28.84 -17.35
CA PHE A 114 16.61 -28.22 -18.08
C PHE A 114 17.84 -28.22 -17.17
N LYS A 115 18.89 -28.91 -17.60
CA LYS A 115 20.10 -29.14 -16.82
C LYS A 115 21.27 -29.28 -17.78
N GLU A 116 22.46 -28.78 -17.40
CA GLU A 116 23.71 -28.90 -18.18
C GLU A 116 23.71 -28.09 -19.49
N SER A 117 24.10 -26.82 -19.42
CA SER A 117 24.40 -26.01 -20.61
C SER A 117 25.88 -25.64 -20.62
N THR A 118 26.56 -25.85 -21.75
CA THR A 118 27.88 -25.26 -22.06
C THR A 118 27.76 -23.84 -22.58
N ASN A 119 26.54 -23.41 -22.91
CA ASN A 119 26.22 -22.08 -23.41
C ASN A 119 26.02 -21.09 -22.25
N THR A 120 26.18 -19.79 -22.55
CA THR A 120 25.95 -18.71 -21.58
C THR A 120 24.52 -18.65 -21.05
N ASN A 121 23.59 -19.33 -21.74
CA ASN A 121 22.21 -19.46 -21.34
C ASN A 121 21.63 -20.86 -21.59
N THR A 122 20.56 -21.20 -20.87
CA THR A 122 19.82 -22.47 -21.08
C THR A 122 18.69 -22.31 -22.09
N VAL A 123 18.03 -21.15 -22.13
CA VAL A 123 17.00 -20.82 -23.12
C VAL A 123 17.32 -19.48 -23.78
N LEU A 124 17.31 -19.45 -25.11
CA LEU A 124 17.33 -18.22 -25.90
C LEU A 124 16.10 -18.15 -26.80
N ILE A 125 15.31 -17.08 -26.67
CA ILE A 125 14.23 -16.75 -27.62
C ILE A 125 14.67 -15.54 -28.42
N ASN A 126 15.01 -15.73 -29.69
CA ASN A 126 15.46 -14.65 -30.58
C ASN A 126 14.38 -13.59 -30.82
N GLN A 127 14.83 -12.40 -31.22
CA GLN A 127 13.98 -11.20 -31.37
C GLN A 127 12.83 -11.35 -32.39
N ASN A 128 13.02 -12.19 -33.42
CA ASN A 128 12.00 -12.51 -34.43
C ASN A 128 11.03 -13.61 -33.99
N SER A 129 11.26 -14.23 -32.84
CA SER A 129 10.44 -15.34 -32.33
C SER A 129 9.35 -14.82 -31.39
N SER A 130 8.23 -15.55 -31.32
CA SER A 130 7.09 -15.10 -30.52
C SER A 130 6.20 -16.24 -30.03
N LYS A 131 5.38 -15.96 -29.00
CA LYS A 131 4.37 -16.92 -28.51
C LYS A 131 4.99 -18.25 -28.08
N ILE A 132 6.16 -18.20 -27.43
CA ILE A 132 6.79 -19.37 -26.82
C ILE A 132 6.34 -19.48 -25.36
N ARG A 133 6.02 -20.68 -24.89
CA ARG A 133 5.54 -20.91 -23.52
C ARG A 133 6.37 -21.96 -22.80
N PHE A 134 6.78 -21.63 -21.59
CA PHE A 134 7.39 -22.57 -20.63
C PHE A 134 6.50 -22.65 -19.40
N ILE A 135 5.91 -23.82 -19.14
CA ILE A 135 4.95 -24.04 -18.07
C ILE A 135 5.41 -25.16 -17.13
N GLY A 136 5.64 -24.86 -15.86
CA GLY A 136 5.93 -25.92 -14.87
C GLY A 136 7.26 -26.64 -15.07
N ASN A 137 8.23 -26.03 -15.74
CA ASN A 137 9.55 -26.62 -15.96
C ASN A 137 10.50 -26.33 -14.79
N HIS A 138 11.59 -27.09 -14.72
CA HIS A 138 12.65 -26.89 -13.74
C HIS A 138 13.96 -26.60 -14.47
N PHE A 139 14.60 -25.48 -14.14
CA PHE A 139 15.91 -25.07 -14.66
C PHE A 139 16.91 -25.13 -13.51
N ILE A 140 17.99 -25.89 -13.68
CA ILE A 140 19.04 -26.00 -12.67
C ILE A 140 20.43 -25.91 -13.31
N SER A 141 21.28 -25.05 -12.76
CA SER A 141 22.70 -24.96 -13.12
C SER A 141 23.57 -25.66 -12.07
N GLU A 142 24.60 -26.38 -12.54
CA GLU A 142 25.65 -27.01 -11.71
C GLU A 142 26.99 -26.23 -11.76
N GLY A 143 27.06 -25.08 -12.46
CA GLY A 143 28.31 -24.32 -12.66
C GLY A 143 28.08 -22.82 -12.89
N ASN A 144 29.07 -22.16 -13.52
CA ASN A 144 29.11 -20.71 -13.80
C ASN A 144 28.13 -20.24 -14.90
N ASN A 145 27.06 -20.98 -15.22
CA ASN A 145 26.13 -20.55 -16.26
C ASN A 145 25.50 -19.20 -15.92
N ASP A 146 25.64 -18.26 -16.85
CA ASP A 146 25.30 -16.87 -16.60
C ASP A 146 23.80 -16.66 -16.50
N THR A 147 22.96 -17.25 -17.37
CA THR A 147 21.52 -16.93 -17.43
C THR A 147 20.61 -18.15 -17.69
N ALA A 148 19.49 -18.32 -16.98
CA ALA A 148 18.57 -19.42 -17.29
C ALA A 148 17.80 -19.17 -18.59
N ILE A 149 17.10 -18.03 -18.69
CA ILE A 149 16.20 -17.73 -19.81
C ILE A 149 16.45 -16.32 -20.34
N VAL A 150 16.69 -16.20 -21.64
CA VAL A 150 16.80 -14.93 -22.37
C VAL A 150 15.63 -14.80 -23.34
N ILE A 151 14.86 -13.72 -23.19
CA ILE A 151 13.67 -13.43 -24.00
C ILE A 151 13.88 -12.14 -24.79
N ASN A 152 14.36 -12.26 -26.02
CA ASN A 152 14.40 -11.15 -26.97
C ASN A 152 13.10 -11.06 -27.80
N GLY A 153 12.42 -12.19 -27.97
CA GLY A 153 11.14 -12.29 -28.66
C GLY A 153 9.94 -11.69 -27.92
N ALA A 154 8.77 -11.72 -28.55
CA ALA A 154 7.56 -11.05 -28.05
C ALA A 154 6.40 -12.02 -27.74
N ASN A 155 5.48 -11.60 -26.87
CA ASN A 155 4.27 -12.37 -26.52
C ASN A 155 4.55 -13.77 -25.96
N CYS A 156 5.69 -13.97 -25.29
CA CYS A 156 6.07 -15.22 -24.65
C CYS A 156 5.51 -15.32 -23.23
N LYS A 157 5.37 -16.56 -22.72
CA LYS A 157 4.89 -16.84 -21.36
C LYS A 157 5.83 -17.76 -20.61
N ILE A 158 6.34 -17.32 -19.48
CA ILE A 158 7.15 -18.12 -18.55
C ILE A 158 6.34 -18.24 -17.27
N GLU A 159 5.70 -19.40 -17.07
CA GLU A 159 4.68 -19.60 -16.04
C GLU A 159 4.97 -20.81 -15.13
N ASN A 160 4.89 -20.62 -13.81
CA ASN A 160 4.99 -21.69 -12.81
C ASN A 160 6.31 -22.50 -12.87
N ASN A 161 7.40 -21.93 -13.37
CA ASN A 161 8.70 -22.62 -13.46
C ASN A 161 9.50 -22.47 -12.16
N ILE A 162 10.44 -23.39 -11.93
CA ILE A 162 11.45 -23.30 -10.87
C ILE A 162 12.80 -23.06 -11.55
N ILE A 163 13.52 -22.02 -11.14
CA ILE A 163 14.82 -21.61 -11.68
C ILE A 163 15.81 -21.48 -10.53
N SER A 164 16.84 -22.31 -10.52
CA SER A 164 17.74 -22.45 -9.36
C SER A 164 19.21 -22.42 -9.78
N ASN A 165 20.05 -21.80 -8.94
CA ASN A 165 21.53 -21.80 -9.06
C ASN A 165 22.12 -21.10 -10.28
N TYR A 166 21.39 -20.18 -10.93
CA TYR A 166 21.93 -19.36 -12.02
C TYR A 166 22.41 -18.00 -11.52
N LYS A 167 23.46 -17.45 -12.13
CA LYS A 167 23.86 -16.07 -11.83
C LYS A 167 22.75 -15.06 -12.15
N LYS A 168 22.08 -15.25 -13.29
CA LYS A 168 20.87 -14.54 -13.68
C LYS A 168 19.72 -15.50 -13.95
N GLY A 169 18.52 -15.19 -13.44
CA GLY A 169 17.34 -16.01 -13.70
C GLY A 169 16.79 -15.76 -15.11
N ILE A 170 16.08 -14.65 -15.30
CA ILE A 170 15.39 -14.33 -16.55
C ILE A 170 15.81 -12.94 -17.05
N GLN A 171 16.27 -12.84 -18.29
CA GLN A 171 16.49 -11.57 -18.99
C GLN A 171 15.37 -11.32 -20.00
N VAL A 172 14.75 -10.15 -19.96
CA VAL A 172 13.61 -9.79 -20.83
C VAL A 172 13.88 -8.49 -21.55
N SER A 173 14.21 -8.58 -22.84
CA SER A 173 14.43 -7.43 -23.72
C SER A 173 13.29 -7.24 -24.73
N GLY A 174 12.58 -8.32 -25.07
CA GLY A 174 11.39 -8.27 -25.91
C GLY A 174 10.16 -7.69 -25.20
N GLN A 175 9.05 -7.64 -25.93
CA GLN A 175 7.84 -6.92 -25.50
C GLN A 175 6.62 -7.82 -25.32
N LYS A 176 5.66 -7.37 -24.50
CA LYS A 176 4.37 -8.06 -24.27
C LYS A 176 4.53 -9.48 -23.72
N ASN A 177 5.62 -9.76 -23.01
CA ASN A 177 5.89 -11.03 -22.39
C ASN A 177 5.24 -11.11 -20.99
N GLN A 178 4.87 -12.32 -20.57
CA GLN A 178 4.32 -12.60 -19.25
C GLN A 178 5.25 -13.54 -18.48
N ILE A 179 5.73 -13.08 -17.34
CA ILE A 179 6.62 -13.80 -16.43
C ILE A 179 5.87 -13.91 -15.11
N ARG A 180 5.26 -15.08 -14.87
CA ARG A 180 4.28 -15.23 -13.80
C ARG A 180 4.45 -16.49 -12.96
N ASN A 181 4.22 -16.39 -11.65
CA ASN A 181 4.24 -17.52 -10.71
C ASN A 181 5.54 -18.34 -10.71
N ASN A 182 6.65 -17.79 -11.21
CA ASN A 182 7.91 -18.53 -11.20
C ASN A 182 8.57 -18.43 -9.83
N ARG A 183 9.29 -19.48 -9.44
CA ARG A 183 10.21 -19.46 -8.31
C ARG A 183 11.63 -19.32 -8.84
N ILE A 184 12.33 -18.28 -8.42
CA ILE A 184 13.74 -18.08 -8.75
C ILE A 184 14.53 -18.07 -7.43
N ASP A 185 15.46 -19.00 -7.27
CA ASP A 185 16.27 -19.05 -6.05
C ASP A 185 17.75 -19.37 -6.28
N PHE A 186 18.54 -19.11 -5.24
CA PHE A 186 19.99 -19.37 -5.24
C PHE A 186 20.75 -18.67 -6.38
N PHE A 187 20.29 -17.48 -6.78
CA PHE A 187 20.95 -16.66 -7.80
C PHE A 187 22.04 -15.75 -7.24
N SER A 188 23.04 -15.38 -8.05
CA SER A 188 24.22 -14.63 -7.60
C SER A 188 24.48 -13.26 -8.25
N ASN A 189 23.50 -12.72 -8.98
CA ASN A 189 23.55 -11.35 -9.51
C ASN A 189 22.16 -10.72 -9.65
N LYS A 190 21.36 -11.23 -10.59
CA LYS A 190 20.04 -10.66 -10.96
C LYS A 190 19.01 -11.75 -11.16
N ALA A 191 17.97 -11.84 -10.32
CA ALA A 191 16.93 -12.85 -10.56
C ALA A 191 16.15 -12.54 -11.84
N ILE A 192 15.77 -11.27 -12.07
CA ILE A 192 15.14 -10.80 -13.31
C ILE A 192 15.82 -9.51 -13.78
N GLU A 193 16.17 -9.44 -15.06
CA GLU A 193 16.67 -8.23 -15.71
C GLU A 193 15.69 -7.77 -16.80
N VAL A 194 15.31 -6.49 -16.77
CA VAL A 194 14.26 -5.92 -17.61
C VAL A 194 14.81 -4.78 -18.46
N SER A 195 14.68 -4.94 -19.77
CA SER A 195 15.01 -3.90 -20.76
C SER A 195 13.95 -3.73 -21.85
N GLY A 196 12.88 -4.53 -21.83
CA GLY A 196 11.75 -4.45 -22.76
C GLY A 196 10.52 -3.75 -22.17
N SER A 197 9.55 -3.42 -23.03
CA SER A 197 8.32 -2.68 -22.69
C SER A 197 7.06 -3.56 -22.74
N TYR A 198 6.01 -3.12 -22.05
CA TYR A 198 4.68 -3.75 -21.99
C TYR A 198 4.70 -5.19 -21.45
N ASN A 199 5.68 -5.54 -20.64
CA ASN A 199 5.84 -6.85 -20.02
C ASN A 199 5.10 -6.91 -18.68
N GLN A 200 4.67 -8.10 -18.31
CA GLN A 200 3.99 -8.39 -17.05
C GLN A 200 4.86 -9.31 -16.20
N PHE A 201 5.24 -8.84 -15.01
CA PHE A 201 5.99 -9.59 -14.01
C PHE A 201 5.09 -9.77 -12.79
N GLU A 202 4.45 -10.93 -12.68
CA GLU A 202 3.35 -11.13 -11.74
C GLU A 202 3.57 -12.31 -10.80
N TYR A 203 3.41 -12.12 -9.49
CA TYR A 203 3.35 -13.21 -8.51
C TYR A 203 4.56 -14.16 -8.53
N ASN A 204 5.73 -13.68 -8.95
CA ASN A 204 6.96 -14.47 -8.89
C ASN A 204 7.50 -14.48 -7.44
N LEU A 205 8.05 -15.62 -7.02
CA LEU A 205 8.77 -15.77 -5.76
C LEU A 205 10.27 -15.75 -6.05
N ILE A 206 10.95 -14.71 -5.61
CA ILE A 206 12.41 -14.56 -5.72
C ILE A 206 12.99 -14.71 -4.33
N LYS A 207 13.87 -15.69 -4.11
CA LYS A 207 14.43 -15.91 -2.77
C LYS A 207 15.84 -16.49 -2.72
N GLU A 208 16.43 -16.47 -1.53
CA GLU A 208 17.69 -17.15 -1.21
C GLU A 208 18.85 -16.72 -2.12
N SER A 209 19.09 -15.42 -2.27
CA SER A 209 20.23 -14.93 -3.08
C SER A 209 21.57 -15.40 -2.50
N ARG A 210 22.60 -15.46 -3.34
CA ARG A 210 23.97 -15.89 -3.01
C ARG A 210 24.97 -14.81 -3.36
N ALA A 211 25.77 -14.35 -2.42
CA ALA A 211 26.82 -13.38 -2.65
C ALA A 211 28.12 -14.07 -3.06
N THR A 212 28.18 -14.56 -4.31
CA THR A 212 29.38 -15.21 -4.86
C THR A 212 30.21 -14.27 -5.73
N ASP A 213 29.56 -13.35 -6.46
CA ASP A 213 30.21 -12.59 -7.55
C ASP A 213 30.16 -11.07 -7.38
N VAL A 214 29.21 -10.57 -6.58
CA VAL A 214 28.97 -9.14 -6.36
C VAL A 214 28.66 -8.87 -4.90
N GLU A 215 29.05 -7.69 -4.41
CA GLU A 215 28.74 -7.26 -3.04
C GLU A 215 27.22 -7.11 -2.80
N VAL A 216 26.47 -6.72 -3.84
CA VAL A 216 25.03 -6.47 -3.76
C VAL A 216 24.28 -7.07 -4.95
N ASN A 217 23.47 -8.09 -4.67
CA ASN A 217 22.55 -8.67 -5.64
C ASN A 217 21.30 -7.80 -5.84
N THR A 218 20.57 -8.04 -6.94
CA THR A 218 19.29 -7.38 -7.20
C THR A 218 18.24 -8.41 -7.61
N ALA A 219 17.05 -8.37 -7.00
CA ALA A 219 15.98 -9.29 -7.37
C ALA A 219 15.43 -8.94 -8.76
N MET A 220 15.05 -7.68 -8.98
CA MET A 220 14.56 -7.21 -10.27
C MET A 220 15.30 -5.94 -10.69
N PHE A 221 16.14 -6.05 -11.72
CA PHE A 221 16.93 -4.95 -12.24
C PHE A 221 16.31 -4.37 -13.50
N LEU A 222 15.97 -3.08 -13.47
CA LEU A 222 15.51 -2.32 -14.62
C LEU A 222 16.71 -1.59 -15.21
N THR A 223 17.06 -1.93 -16.45
CA THR A 223 18.25 -1.37 -17.12
C THR A 223 18.10 0.12 -17.44
N GLU A 224 19.16 0.73 -17.96
CA GLU A 224 19.14 2.13 -18.42
C GLU A 224 18.33 2.34 -19.71
N LYS A 225 17.96 1.25 -20.41
CA LYS A 225 17.11 1.35 -21.61
C LYS A 225 15.74 1.91 -21.25
N ALA A 226 15.19 2.73 -22.14
CA ALA A 226 13.85 3.26 -21.98
C ALA A 226 12.81 2.12 -21.99
N ILE A 227 12.00 2.07 -20.94
CA ILE A 227 10.93 1.10 -20.79
C ILE A 227 9.59 1.79 -20.53
N LYS A 228 8.53 1.18 -21.02
CA LYS A 228 7.18 1.71 -20.99
C LYS A 228 6.16 0.62 -20.68
N GLY A 229 5.11 0.95 -19.93
CA GLY A 229 3.94 0.07 -19.81
C GLY A 229 4.16 -1.25 -19.07
N ASN A 230 5.24 -1.38 -18.30
CA ASN A 230 5.53 -2.62 -17.58
C ASN A 230 4.71 -2.71 -16.29
N ILE A 231 4.28 -3.92 -15.93
CA ILE A 231 3.52 -4.18 -14.70
C ILE A 231 4.32 -5.12 -13.81
N PHE A 232 4.61 -4.67 -12.60
CA PHE A 232 5.26 -5.43 -11.52
C PHE A 232 4.22 -5.63 -10.42
N ARG A 233 3.57 -6.80 -10.40
CA ARG A 233 2.43 -7.06 -9.52
C ARG A 233 2.63 -8.26 -8.62
N GLY A 234 2.41 -8.13 -7.33
CA GLY A 234 2.27 -9.30 -6.45
C GLY A 234 3.54 -10.13 -6.26
N ASN A 235 4.71 -9.64 -6.71
CA ASN A 235 5.96 -10.39 -6.58
C ASN A 235 6.40 -10.42 -5.11
N THR A 236 6.90 -11.56 -4.67
CA THR A 236 7.45 -11.75 -3.32
C THR A 236 8.96 -11.93 -3.43
N ILE A 237 9.72 -11.02 -2.82
CA ILE A 237 11.18 -10.99 -2.83
C ILE A 237 11.66 -11.16 -1.39
N ILE A 238 12.42 -12.21 -1.10
CA ILE A 238 12.94 -12.51 0.25
C ILE A 238 14.43 -12.80 0.14
N ASN A 239 15.32 -12.06 0.83
CA ASN A 239 16.74 -12.36 0.69
C ASN A 239 17.11 -13.77 1.17
N PHE A 240 16.81 -14.11 2.41
CA PHE A 240 17.06 -15.45 2.95
C PHE A 240 16.09 -15.76 4.09
N ILE A 241 15.70 -17.03 4.20
CA ILE A 241 14.97 -17.53 5.37
C ILE A 241 15.95 -18.27 6.29
N LYS A 242 16.97 -18.92 5.71
CA LYS A 242 18.01 -19.64 6.44
C LYS A 242 19.25 -18.78 6.60
N PHE A 243 19.52 -18.34 7.83
CA PHE A 243 20.65 -17.48 8.17
C PHE A 243 21.99 -18.23 8.36
N ASN A 244 21.98 -19.56 8.35
CA ASN A 244 23.17 -20.40 8.58
C ASN A 244 23.96 -20.72 7.30
N ARG A 245 23.91 -19.84 6.29
CA ARG A 245 24.66 -19.99 5.03
C ARG A 245 25.83 -19.01 4.98
N ASN A 246 26.95 -19.44 4.38
CA ASN A 246 28.17 -18.63 4.31
C ASN A 246 28.16 -17.60 3.18
N ASP A 247 27.24 -17.73 2.22
CA ASP A 247 27.14 -16.92 1.00
C ASP A 247 25.95 -15.95 1.04
N ILE A 248 25.61 -15.44 2.22
CA ILE A 248 24.59 -14.40 2.37
C ILE A 248 25.25 -13.03 2.17
N GLY A 249 24.69 -12.22 1.27
CA GLY A 249 25.06 -10.81 1.15
C GLY A 249 23.83 -9.91 1.08
N LEU A 250 23.99 -8.73 0.50
CA LEU A 250 22.89 -7.78 0.33
C LEU A 250 22.03 -8.12 -0.89
N LEU A 251 20.73 -7.87 -0.76
CA LEU A 251 19.78 -7.96 -1.87
C LEU A 251 18.93 -6.70 -1.97
N ASN A 252 19.04 -6.01 -3.11
CA ASN A 252 18.06 -5.00 -3.51
C ASN A 252 16.79 -5.68 -4.04
N GLY A 253 15.63 -5.06 -3.84
CA GLY A 253 14.36 -5.52 -4.38
C GLY A 253 14.21 -5.19 -5.86
N ILE A 254 13.34 -4.22 -6.18
CA ILE A 254 13.16 -3.68 -7.53
C ILE A 254 14.02 -2.43 -7.66
N TYR A 255 15.04 -2.49 -8.51
CA TYR A 255 16.07 -1.46 -8.60
C TYR A 255 16.26 -0.96 -10.03
N ALA A 256 16.29 0.37 -10.18
CA ALA A 256 16.57 1.08 -11.42
C ALA A 256 17.47 2.28 -11.12
N THR A 257 18.53 2.45 -11.91
CA THR A 257 19.42 3.62 -11.84
C THR A 257 19.64 4.17 -13.23
N ASN A 258 19.55 5.50 -13.37
CA ASN A 258 19.65 6.21 -14.64
C ASN A 258 18.65 5.72 -15.72
N SER A 259 17.51 5.15 -15.33
CA SER A 259 16.54 4.58 -16.26
C SER A 259 15.53 5.62 -16.77
N ILE A 260 14.93 5.35 -17.93
CA ILE A 260 13.74 6.08 -18.40
C ILE A 260 12.55 5.14 -18.26
N ILE A 261 11.65 5.43 -17.33
CA ILE A 261 10.51 4.57 -17.00
C ILE A 261 9.22 5.36 -17.17
N THR A 262 8.32 4.85 -18.01
CA THR A 262 7.04 5.51 -18.28
C THR A 262 5.85 4.56 -18.18
N GLU A 263 4.68 5.07 -17.79
CA GLU A 263 3.39 4.34 -17.83
C GLU A 263 3.43 2.96 -17.14
N SER A 264 4.28 2.82 -16.12
CA SER A 264 4.54 1.52 -15.47
C SER A 264 3.94 1.46 -14.08
N ILE A 265 3.58 0.25 -13.67
CA ILE A 265 2.85 -0.03 -12.43
C ILE A 265 3.67 -0.96 -11.54
N PHE A 266 3.81 -0.59 -10.27
CA PHE A 266 4.43 -1.37 -9.20
C PHE A 266 3.40 -1.53 -8.08
N GLU A 267 2.74 -2.68 -7.99
CA GLU A 267 1.66 -2.87 -7.03
C GLU A 267 1.64 -4.22 -6.31
N ASN A 268 1.19 -4.23 -5.05
CA ASN A 268 1.07 -5.45 -4.23
C ASN A 268 2.37 -6.27 -4.10
N ASN A 269 3.55 -5.69 -4.33
CA ASN A 269 4.81 -6.41 -4.16
C ASN A 269 5.17 -6.48 -2.67
N VAL A 270 5.74 -7.61 -2.25
CA VAL A 270 6.24 -7.87 -0.90
C VAL A 270 7.75 -8.03 -0.99
N ILE A 271 8.51 -7.09 -0.41
CA ILE A 271 9.96 -7.03 -0.52
C ILE A 271 10.57 -7.06 0.89
N ILE A 272 11.23 -8.18 1.19
CA ILE A 272 11.76 -8.56 2.50
C ILE A 272 13.27 -8.78 2.39
N THR A 273 14.05 -7.70 2.42
CA THR A 273 15.50 -7.76 2.18
C THR A 273 16.29 -6.94 3.21
N ASN A 274 17.59 -7.22 3.30
CA ASN A 274 18.56 -6.51 4.14
C ASN A 274 19.33 -5.42 3.35
N GLY A 275 18.97 -5.18 2.08
CA GLY A 275 19.57 -4.13 1.27
C GLY A 275 19.05 -2.73 1.64
N GLU A 276 19.58 -1.69 1.01
CA GLU A 276 19.08 -0.32 1.18
C GLU A 276 17.95 0.03 0.19
N ASN A 277 17.86 -0.70 -0.93
CA ASN A 277 16.97 -0.38 -2.04
C ASN A 277 15.83 -1.40 -2.14
N GLY A 278 14.65 -1.07 -1.60
CA GLY A 278 13.45 -1.91 -1.66
C GLY A 278 12.76 -1.82 -3.01
N ILE A 279 12.02 -0.72 -3.24
CA ILE A 279 11.64 -0.26 -4.58
C ILE A 279 12.39 1.04 -4.81
N SER A 280 13.47 1.01 -5.57
CA SER A 280 14.29 2.19 -5.82
C SER A 280 14.36 2.49 -7.30
N LEU A 281 13.71 3.58 -7.71
CA LEU A 281 13.65 4.06 -9.09
C LEU A 281 14.36 5.41 -9.17
N LYS A 282 15.47 5.46 -9.91
CA LYS A 282 16.20 6.70 -10.17
C LYS A 282 16.34 6.94 -11.67
N GLY A 283 15.89 8.10 -12.15
CA GLY A 283 16.01 8.47 -13.56
C GLY A 283 14.86 9.35 -14.05
N THR A 284 14.54 9.31 -15.34
CA THR A 284 13.40 10.04 -15.90
C THR A 284 12.13 9.21 -15.69
N LEU A 285 11.25 9.65 -14.79
CA LEU A 285 10.10 8.88 -14.31
C LEU A 285 8.80 9.61 -14.63
N ASN A 286 7.93 9.03 -15.47
CA ASN A 286 6.66 9.68 -15.83
C ASN A 286 5.47 8.72 -15.85
N ASN A 287 4.31 9.18 -15.38
CA ASN A 287 3.07 8.38 -15.37
C ASN A 287 3.25 7.04 -14.63
N LEU A 288 3.87 7.07 -13.45
CA LEU A 288 4.14 5.86 -12.66
C LEU A 288 3.13 5.69 -11.54
N LYS A 289 2.75 4.44 -11.30
CA LYS A 289 1.91 4.05 -10.17
C LYS A 289 2.68 3.10 -9.27
N ILE A 290 2.93 3.50 -8.03
CA ILE A 290 3.60 2.69 -7.01
C ILE A 290 2.62 2.58 -5.84
N VAL A 291 1.83 1.51 -5.79
CA VAL A 291 0.73 1.41 -4.81
C VAL A 291 0.69 0.11 -4.05
N ASN A 292 0.28 0.16 -2.78
CA ASN A 292 -0.01 -1.04 -2.01
C ASN A 292 1.15 -2.04 -1.96
N ASN A 293 2.40 -1.58 -1.89
CA ASN A 293 3.56 -2.46 -1.69
C ASN A 293 3.91 -2.56 -0.20
N THR A 294 4.46 -3.70 0.24
CA THR A 294 5.06 -3.89 1.57
C THR A 294 6.57 -4.08 1.41
N VAL A 295 7.38 -3.16 1.96
CA VAL A 295 8.83 -3.10 1.73
C VAL A 295 9.56 -2.95 3.07
N VAL A 296 10.03 -4.06 3.63
CA VAL A 296 10.53 -4.07 5.01
C VAL A 296 11.78 -4.94 5.20
N ASN A 297 12.61 -4.60 6.19
CA ASN A 297 13.79 -5.33 6.60
C ASN A 297 13.55 -5.97 7.98
N PRO A 298 13.37 -7.31 8.06
CA PRO A 298 13.13 -8.02 9.32
C PRO A 298 14.41 -8.57 9.99
N TYR A 299 15.60 -8.32 9.45
CA TYR A 299 16.82 -9.06 9.80
C TYR A 299 17.51 -8.54 11.08
N PHE A 300 16.74 -8.27 12.13
CA PHE A 300 17.18 -7.62 13.37
C PHE A 300 18.33 -8.35 14.06
N GLY A 301 19.37 -7.59 14.41
CA GLY A 301 20.48 -8.10 15.23
C GLY A 301 21.36 -9.13 14.53
N LEU A 302 21.10 -9.45 13.26
CA LEU A 302 21.95 -10.35 12.49
C LEU A 302 23.27 -9.67 12.13
N LYS A 303 24.35 -10.47 12.18
CA LYS A 303 25.68 -10.11 11.69
C LYS A 303 26.02 -11.05 10.53
N ILE A 304 26.35 -10.46 9.39
CA ILE A 304 26.78 -11.14 8.17
C ILE A 304 28.21 -10.67 7.94
N LYS A 305 29.09 -11.62 7.62
CA LYS A 305 30.53 -11.34 7.48
C LYS A 305 30.74 -10.27 6.41
N GLY A 306 31.44 -9.20 6.79
CA GLY A 306 31.77 -8.09 5.88
C GLY A 306 30.66 -7.06 5.69
N GLU A 307 29.50 -7.20 6.34
CA GLU A 307 28.37 -6.30 6.17
C GLU A 307 27.93 -5.66 7.50
N ASN A 308 27.97 -4.33 7.56
CA ASN A 308 27.63 -3.54 8.75
C ASN A 308 26.21 -2.94 8.68
N LYS A 309 25.54 -3.00 7.52
CA LYS A 309 24.27 -2.33 7.25
C LYS A 309 23.04 -3.21 7.23
N ILE A 310 23.14 -4.44 7.74
CA ILE A 310 22.09 -5.48 7.69
C ILE A 310 20.77 -5.01 8.32
N ASN A 311 20.83 -4.11 9.30
CA ASN A 311 19.68 -3.59 10.04
C ASN A 311 19.21 -2.21 9.52
N SER A 312 19.58 -1.82 8.31
CA SER A 312 19.21 -0.51 7.77
C SER A 312 17.75 -0.47 7.30
N PRO A 313 17.05 0.67 7.43
CA PRO A 313 15.72 0.83 6.87
C PRO A 313 15.68 0.56 5.36
N LEU A 314 14.86 -0.39 4.94
CA LEU A 314 14.60 -0.64 3.52
C LEU A 314 13.64 0.42 2.97
N ALA A 315 14.03 1.12 1.91
CA ALA A 315 13.28 2.26 1.40
C ALA A 315 12.49 1.96 0.13
N ILE A 316 11.33 2.61 0.00
CA ILE A 316 10.76 2.98 -1.29
C ILE A 316 11.35 4.34 -1.67
N LYS A 317 12.21 4.33 -2.68
CA LYS A 317 13.04 5.46 -3.11
C LYS A 317 12.70 5.85 -4.54
N VAL A 318 12.25 7.08 -4.75
CA VAL A 318 11.85 7.57 -6.07
C VAL A 318 12.53 8.92 -6.31
N ILE A 319 13.57 8.89 -7.15
CA ILE A 319 14.42 10.05 -7.44
C ILE A 319 14.30 10.39 -8.92
N GLY A 320 13.59 11.47 -9.21
CA GLY A 320 13.41 11.97 -10.57
C GLY A 320 14.65 12.67 -11.12
N LYS A 321 14.80 12.63 -12.44
CA LYS A 321 15.65 13.48 -13.27
C LYS A 321 14.75 14.19 -14.29
N ASN A 322 15.15 15.39 -14.70
CA ASN A 322 14.34 16.25 -15.58
C ASN A 322 12.92 16.47 -14.99
N ASP A 323 11.94 16.96 -15.75
CA ASP A 323 10.55 17.18 -15.28
C ASP A 323 9.76 15.86 -15.04
N SER A 324 10.29 14.94 -14.22
CA SER A 324 9.60 13.71 -13.80
C SER A 324 8.25 14.03 -13.17
N SER A 325 7.17 13.53 -13.78
CA SER A 325 5.81 14.00 -13.50
C SER A 325 4.72 12.92 -13.58
N ASN A 326 3.56 13.22 -12.99
CA ASN A 326 2.42 12.31 -12.89
C ASN A 326 2.73 10.99 -12.16
N LEU A 327 3.44 11.09 -11.03
CA LEU A 327 3.67 9.95 -10.15
C LEU A 327 2.53 9.81 -9.14
N ILE A 328 2.09 8.58 -8.89
CA ILE A 328 1.15 8.23 -7.82
C ILE A 328 1.85 7.22 -6.93
N ILE A 329 2.16 7.61 -5.70
CA ILE A 329 2.81 6.77 -4.69
C ILE A 329 1.85 6.70 -3.50
N ARG A 330 1.15 5.59 -3.32
CA ARG A 330 0.00 5.57 -2.41
C ARG A 330 -0.23 4.22 -1.74
N ASN A 331 -0.76 4.22 -0.51
CA ASN A 331 -1.07 3.00 0.23
C ASN A 331 0.13 2.07 0.41
N ASN A 332 1.38 2.54 0.36
CA ASN A 332 2.54 1.68 0.57
C ASN A 332 2.91 1.59 2.06
N LEU A 333 3.36 0.42 2.48
CA LEU A 333 3.95 0.15 3.78
C LEU A 333 5.46 -0.04 3.59
N SER A 334 6.30 0.76 4.22
CA SER A 334 7.76 0.67 4.06
C SER A 334 8.50 0.97 5.36
N ASN A 335 9.77 0.58 5.49
CA ASN A 335 10.56 1.14 6.61
C ASN A 335 10.89 2.61 6.41
N ASN A 336 11.08 3.03 5.16
CA ASN A 336 11.37 4.41 4.83
C ASN A 336 10.83 4.81 3.45
N PHE A 337 10.66 6.12 3.24
CA PHE A 337 10.28 6.74 1.97
C PHE A 337 11.26 7.86 1.64
N ILE A 338 11.77 7.86 0.42
CA ILE A 338 12.70 8.91 -0.06
C ILE A 338 12.21 9.37 -1.43
N PHE A 339 11.72 10.61 -1.49
CA PHE A 339 11.18 11.21 -2.71
C PHE A 339 11.92 12.50 -3.04
N GLU A 340 12.54 12.56 -4.21
CA GLU A 340 13.35 13.71 -4.64
C GLU A 340 13.04 14.04 -6.10
N SER A 341 12.87 15.33 -6.40
CA SER A 341 12.71 15.83 -7.78
C SER A 341 11.58 15.15 -8.58
N ILE A 342 10.44 14.88 -7.92
CA ILE A 342 9.23 14.31 -8.54
C ILE A 342 8.03 15.26 -8.46
N LYS A 343 7.15 15.21 -9.46
CA LYS A 343 5.83 15.87 -9.47
C LYS A 343 4.72 14.82 -9.46
N GLY A 344 3.80 14.88 -8.50
CA GLY A 344 2.76 13.87 -8.36
C GLY A 344 2.10 13.88 -6.99
N ILE A 345 1.44 12.77 -6.65
CA ILE A 345 0.76 12.54 -5.38
C ILE A 345 1.53 11.46 -4.61
N ALA A 346 1.89 11.77 -3.37
CA ALA A 346 2.45 10.82 -2.42
C ALA A 346 1.68 10.91 -1.08
N ASP A 347 0.68 10.07 -0.89
CA ASP A 347 -0.25 10.11 0.25
C ASP A 347 -0.66 8.71 0.72
N TYR A 348 -1.23 8.61 1.92
CA TYR A 348 -1.63 7.33 2.53
C TYR A 348 -0.51 6.27 2.55
N ASN A 349 0.75 6.70 2.62
CA ASN A 349 1.89 5.80 2.81
C ASN A 349 2.23 5.75 4.31
N LEU A 350 2.52 4.56 4.82
CA LEU A 350 2.85 4.34 6.24
C LEU A 350 4.28 3.85 6.37
N SER A 351 5.07 4.55 7.18
CA SER A 351 6.39 4.07 7.59
C SER A 351 6.29 3.24 8.86
N ILE A 352 7.05 2.14 8.93
CA ILE A 352 7.24 1.37 10.16
C ILE A 352 8.74 1.27 10.48
N PRO A 353 9.21 1.70 11.66
CA PRO A 353 10.62 1.61 12.02
C PRO A 353 11.16 0.17 11.96
N VAL A 354 12.46 0.02 11.69
CA VAL A 354 13.17 -1.27 11.85
C VAL A 354 13.28 -1.58 13.34
N SER A 355 12.25 -2.25 13.87
CA SER A 355 12.11 -2.57 15.29
C SER A 355 11.30 -3.85 15.46
N VAL A 356 11.75 -4.73 16.35
CA VAL A 356 11.02 -5.95 16.74
C VAL A 356 9.61 -5.62 17.21
N HIS A 357 9.48 -4.63 18.10
CA HIS A 357 8.19 -4.25 18.67
C HIS A 357 7.20 -3.72 17.63
N GLU A 358 7.65 -2.88 16.68
CA GLU A 358 6.75 -2.35 15.65
C GLU A 358 6.36 -3.45 14.64
N PHE A 359 7.24 -4.43 14.39
CA PHE A 359 6.93 -5.57 13.53
C PHE A 359 5.96 -6.55 14.19
N ASP A 360 6.10 -6.82 15.50
CA ASP A 360 5.15 -7.64 16.28
C ASP A 360 3.74 -7.03 16.28
N LEU A 361 3.65 -5.70 16.33
CA LEU A 361 2.36 -5.00 16.21
C LEU A 361 1.85 -4.99 14.77
N CYS A 362 2.71 -4.89 13.76
CA CYS A 362 2.28 -4.70 12.37
C CYS A 362 1.91 -6.01 11.67
N PHE A 363 2.66 -7.08 11.92
CA PHE A 363 2.58 -8.33 11.16
C PHE A 363 2.15 -9.50 12.04
N LYS A 364 1.44 -10.46 11.42
CA LYS A 364 0.92 -11.63 12.12
C LYS A 364 2.00 -12.52 12.70
N ASN A 365 3.06 -12.82 11.93
CA ASN A 365 4.21 -13.59 12.40
C ASN A 365 5.44 -13.38 11.51
N TRP A 366 6.03 -12.18 11.59
CA TRP A 366 7.18 -11.82 10.77
C TRP A 366 8.41 -12.74 11.01
N ALA A 367 8.55 -13.30 12.21
CA ALA A 367 9.64 -14.22 12.55
C ALA A 367 9.58 -15.54 11.76
N LEU A 368 8.38 -15.95 11.33
CA LEU A 368 8.15 -17.06 10.39
C LEU A 368 7.96 -16.59 8.95
N PHE A 369 8.34 -15.33 8.64
CA PHE A 369 8.17 -14.68 7.34
C PHE A 369 6.70 -14.57 6.87
N ASP A 370 5.75 -14.53 7.81
CA ASP A 370 4.36 -14.17 7.55
C ASP A 370 4.16 -12.66 7.78
N PHE A 371 4.21 -11.90 6.67
CA PHE A 371 4.02 -10.45 6.65
C PHE A 371 2.58 -10.04 6.36
N SER A 372 1.61 -10.95 6.47
CA SER A 372 0.20 -10.55 6.56
C SER A 372 -0.01 -9.66 7.79
N LEU A 373 -1.00 -8.76 7.73
CA LEU A 373 -1.23 -7.80 8.80
C LEU A 373 -1.76 -8.49 10.07
N SER A 374 -1.32 -8.01 11.23
CA SER A 374 -1.91 -8.38 12.53
C SER A 374 -3.18 -7.56 12.82
N GLU A 375 -3.97 -7.97 13.81
CA GLU A 375 -5.12 -7.21 14.31
C GLU A 375 -4.76 -5.86 14.95
N ASN A 376 -3.51 -5.69 15.37
CA ASN A 376 -3.00 -4.47 16.00
C ASN A 376 -2.27 -3.56 14.99
N SER A 377 -2.28 -3.91 13.71
CA SER A 377 -1.50 -3.19 12.72
C SER A 377 -2.05 -1.79 12.48
N LYS A 378 -1.17 -0.79 12.54
CA LYS A 378 -1.46 0.60 12.15
C LYS A 378 -1.82 0.74 10.67
N ALA A 379 -1.50 -0.26 9.85
CA ALA A 379 -1.83 -0.28 8.43
C ALA A 379 -3.32 -0.57 8.16
N LEU A 380 -4.05 -1.09 9.17
CA LEU A 380 -5.46 -1.41 9.03
C LEU A 380 -6.30 -0.16 8.80
N ASN A 381 -7.12 -0.17 7.74
CA ASN A 381 -8.09 0.86 7.38
C ASN A 381 -7.52 2.27 7.22
N LYS A 382 -6.20 2.42 7.03
CA LYS A 382 -5.56 3.72 6.84
C LYS A 382 -5.31 4.08 5.38
N GLY A 383 -5.64 3.21 4.43
CA GLY A 383 -5.48 3.46 3.00
C GLY A 383 -6.74 4.03 2.34
N THR A 384 -6.61 4.39 1.06
CA THR A 384 -7.73 4.86 0.23
C THR A 384 -8.04 3.88 -0.91
N LYS A 385 -9.32 3.78 -1.28
CA LYS A 385 -9.77 2.99 -2.44
C LYS A 385 -9.38 3.55 -3.79
N GLU A 386 -9.05 4.83 -3.84
CA GLU A 386 -8.70 5.48 -5.09
C GLU A 386 -7.40 4.88 -5.66
N MET A 387 -7.52 4.28 -6.85
CA MET A 387 -6.44 3.61 -7.59
C MET A 387 -5.82 2.39 -6.90
N ALA A 388 -6.36 1.92 -5.78
CA ALA A 388 -5.93 0.65 -5.20
C ALA A 388 -6.25 -0.52 -6.15
N PRO A 389 -5.40 -1.56 -6.20
CA PRO A 389 -5.70 -2.78 -6.97
C PRO A 389 -6.97 -3.46 -6.41
N LYS A 390 -7.73 -4.17 -7.25
CA LYS A 390 -8.95 -4.86 -6.80
C LYS A 390 -8.68 -5.97 -5.79
N LEU A 391 -7.55 -6.64 -5.96
CA LEU A 391 -7.10 -7.76 -5.12
C LEU A 391 -5.83 -7.35 -4.38
N ASP A 392 -5.60 -7.93 -3.20
CA ASP A 392 -4.32 -7.85 -2.49
C ASP A 392 -3.30 -8.87 -3.06
N VAL A 393 -2.13 -9.01 -2.43
CA VAL A 393 -1.10 -9.98 -2.85
C VAL A 393 -1.53 -11.44 -2.66
N SER A 394 -2.38 -11.71 -1.67
CA SER A 394 -2.97 -13.03 -1.38
C SER A 394 -4.22 -13.33 -2.22
N LEU A 395 -4.55 -12.46 -3.18
CA LEU A 395 -5.73 -12.54 -4.04
C LEU A 395 -7.07 -12.36 -3.30
N ASN A 396 -7.06 -11.81 -2.09
CA ASN A 396 -8.26 -11.39 -1.38
C ASN A 396 -8.79 -10.09 -1.99
N SER A 397 -10.11 -9.90 -1.99
CA SER A 397 -10.71 -8.64 -2.43
C SER A 397 -10.47 -7.55 -1.41
N ARG A 398 -10.07 -6.34 -1.86
CA ARG A 398 -9.92 -5.16 -1.00
C ARG A 398 -11.25 -4.47 -0.66
N SER A 399 -12.34 -5.25 -0.60
CA SER A 399 -13.72 -4.77 -0.57
C SER A 399 -14.48 -5.05 0.73
N LEU A 400 -13.77 -5.35 1.82
CA LEU A 400 -14.39 -5.45 3.15
C LEU A 400 -14.62 -4.04 3.70
N GLY A 401 -15.59 -3.34 3.13
CA GLY A 401 -16.02 -1.99 3.55
C GLY A 401 -15.44 -0.84 2.72
N ASN A 402 -15.63 0.39 3.22
CA ASN A 402 -15.10 1.62 2.62
C ASN A 402 -13.58 1.78 2.81
N PHE A 403 -12.91 0.79 3.42
CA PHE A 403 -11.56 0.91 3.93
C PHE A 403 -10.63 -0.02 3.16
N ILE A 404 -9.42 0.46 2.88
CA ILE A 404 -8.35 -0.33 2.29
C ILE A 404 -7.17 -0.29 3.24
N ASN A 405 -6.51 -1.43 3.43
CA ASN A 405 -5.29 -1.48 4.21
C ASN A 405 -4.08 -0.95 3.43
N ILE A 406 -3.20 -0.26 4.15
CA ILE A 406 -1.89 0.12 3.63
C ILE A 406 -1.02 -1.13 3.50
N GLY A 407 -0.24 -1.20 2.43
CA GLY A 407 0.62 -2.34 2.10
C GLY A 407 -0.05 -3.35 1.17
N ALA A 408 0.66 -4.47 0.99
CA ALA A 408 0.34 -5.50 0.01
C ALA A 408 -0.79 -6.45 0.42
N PHE A 409 -1.13 -6.50 1.71
CA PHE A 409 -2.10 -7.44 2.28
C PHE A 409 -3.38 -6.74 2.71
N GLU A 410 -4.52 -7.39 2.51
CA GLU A 410 -5.79 -7.05 3.12
C GLU A 410 -6.02 -7.92 4.36
N TYR A 411 -6.67 -7.35 5.38
CA TYR A 411 -6.99 -8.04 6.61
C TYR A 411 -8.43 -8.50 6.52
N SER A 412 -8.62 -9.82 6.42
CA SER A 412 -9.88 -10.43 5.99
C SER A 412 -11.02 -10.38 7.02
N LYS A 413 -10.75 -9.93 8.26
CA LYS A 413 -11.78 -9.81 9.31
C LYS A 413 -11.42 -8.73 10.32
N ILE A 414 -11.92 -7.51 10.09
CA ILE A 414 -11.85 -6.43 11.07
C ILE A 414 -12.98 -6.58 12.10
N ASN A 415 -12.65 -6.35 13.38
CA ASN A 415 -13.67 -6.27 14.43
C ASN A 415 -14.27 -4.86 14.45
N GLU A 416 -15.44 -4.71 13.83
CA GLU A 416 -16.18 -3.43 13.74
C GLU A 416 -16.75 -2.95 15.08
N SER A 417 -16.74 -3.76 16.14
CA SER A 417 -17.29 -3.36 17.43
C SER A 417 -16.48 -2.22 18.04
N ASN A 418 -17.19 -1.24 18.61
CA ASN A 418 -16.54 -0.27 19.50
C ASN A 418 -16.08 -0.97 20.78
N GLU A 419 -14.95 -0.54 21.31
CA GLU A 419 -14.42 -1.00 22.59
C GLU A 419 -14.41 0.17 23.57
N ILE A 420 -14.80 -0.10 24.82
CA ILE A 420 -14.86 0.90 25.88
C ILE A 420 -13.82 0.55 26.92
N PHE A 421 -12.92 1.49 27.20
CA PHE A 421 -11.95 1.38 28.28
C PHE A 421 -12.32 2.35 29.39
N THR A 422 -12.44 1.86 30.61
CA THR A 422 -12.56 2.68 31.82
C THR A 422 -11.24 2.63 32.58
N ILE A 423 -10.49 3.72 32.51
CA ILE A 423 -9.13 3.84 33.05
C ILE A 423 -9.22 4.60 34.37
N GLN A 424 -8.80 3.98 35.47
CA GLN A 424 -8.72 4.66 36.77
C GLN A 424 -7.48 5.55 36.84
N ALA A 425 -7.56 6.65 37.58
CA ALA A 425 -6.38 7.45 37.88
C ALA A 425 -5.38 6.66 38.72
N GLU A 426 -4.10 6.87 38.48
CA GLU A 426 -3.02 6.29 39.28
C GLU A 426 -3.00 6.89 40.69
N ILE A 427 -2.53 6.10 41.66
CA ILE A 427 -2.42 6.50 43.07
C ILE A 427 -1.41 7.64 43.33
N SER A 428 -0.67 8.06 42.31
CA SER A 428 0.19 9.24 42.34
C SER A 428 -0.55 10.54 42.02
N ASP A 429 -1.89 10.50 41.94
CA ASP A 429 -2.67 11.73 41.82
C ASP A 429 -2.41 12.67 42.99
N ARG A 430 -2.31 13.97 42.68
CA ARG A 430 -1.72 14.91 43.63
C ARG A 430 -2.33 16.30 43.56
N GLN A 431 -2.47 16.91 44.73
CA GLN A 431 -2.72 18.33 44.87
C GLN A 431 -1.40 19.10 44.81
N LEU A 432 -1.25 20.00 43.83
CA LEU A 432 -0.11 20.91 43.66
C LEU A 432 -0.46 22.32 44.14
N HIS A 433 0.51 23.07 44.65
CA HIS A 433 0.29 24.36 45.33
C HIS A 433 0.95 25.53 44.59
N SER A 434 0.36 26.72 44.69
CA SER A 434 0.83 27.94 44.02
C SER A 434 2.20 28.47 44.46
N LYS A 435 2.63 28.12 45.68
CA LYS A 435 3.94 28.50 46.24
C LYS A 435 4.98 27.37 46.18
N GLY A 436 4.70 26.25 45.51
CA GLY A 436 5.63 25.12 45.38
C GLY A 436 5.04 23.79 45.82
N LYS A 437 5.87 22.93 46.43
CA LYS A 437 5.59 21.50 46.68
C LYS A 437 4.14 21.20 47.10
N GLY A 438 3.52 20.27 46.38
CA GLY A 438 2.17 19.78 46.68
C GLY A 438 2.06 18.89 47.92
N ASP A 439 0.82 18.52 48.28
CA ASP A 439 0.52 17.58 49.38
C ASP A 439 1.21 16.22 49.16
N TRP A 440 1.41 15.42 50.21
CA TRP A 440 2.02 14.08 50.08
C TRP A 440 1.15 13.11 49.27
N ASP A 441 1.79 12.21 48.53
CA ASP A 441 1.13 11.18 47.70
C ASP A 441 0.39 10.17 48.59
N GLY A 442 -0.93 10.06 48.44
CA GLY A 442 -1.76 9.15 49.26
C GLY A 442 -2.92 9.81 49.99
N GLN A 443 -3.08 11.13 49.89
CA GLN A 443 -4.25 11.83 50.40
C GLN A 443 -5.54 11.27 49.78
N PRO A 444 -6.60 10.95 50.55
CA PRO A 444 -7.87 10.44 50.01
C PRO A 444 -8.72 11.53 49.33
N GLN A 445 -8.30 12.79 49.43
CA GLN A 445 -8.97 13.94 48.84
C GLN A 445 -7.96 14.94 48.26
N ILE A 446 -8.35 15.61 47.18
CA ILE A 446 -7.59 16.68 46.51
C ILE A 446 -8.39 17.99 46.61
N ARG A 447 -7.75 19.05 47.08
CA ARG A 447 -8.37 20.35 47.33
C ARG A 447 -7.97 21.36 46.27
N ILE A 448 -8.94 22.00 45.65
CA ILE A 448 -8.77 22.94 44.53
C ILE A 448 -9.28 24.32 44.95
N GLY A 449 -8.54 25.39 44.65
CA GLY A 449 -8.83 26.75 45.14
C GLY A 449 -8.05 27.08 46.42
N GLY A 450 -8.55 28.01 47.24
CA GLY A 450 -7.81 28.58 48.36
C GLY A 450 -7.62 27.57 49.50
N VAL A 451 -6.40 27.06 49.67
CA VAL A 451 -6.10 26.01 50.65
C VAL A 451 -5.88 26.63 52.03
N ALA A 452 -4.86 27.47 52.17
CA ALA A 452 -4.48 28.24 53.36
C ALA A 452 -3.27 29.14 53.02
N GLU A 453 -3.02 30.18 53.81
CA GLU A 453 -1.82 31.03 53.72
C GLU A 453 -1.57 31.65 52.34
N LYS A 454 -2.64 32.02 51.62
CA LYS A 454 -2.61 32.50 50.23
C LYS A 454 -1.99 31.48 49.26
N VAL A 455 -2.32 30.21 49.46
CA VAL A 455 -1.92 29.12 48.57
C VAL A 455 -3.14 28.56 47.88
N ASP A 456 -3.11 28.52 46.54
CA ASP A 456 -4.12 27.84 45.75
C ASP A 456 -3.69 26.42 45.43
N GLY A 457 -4.65 25.49 45.47
CA GLY A 457 -4.49 24.10 45.08
C GLY A 457 -4.97 23.83 43.65
N ALA A 458 -4.23 23.02 42.92
CA ALA A 458 -4.63 22.39 41.65
C ALA A 458 -4.48 20.87 41.77
N GLY A 459 -5.26 20.10 41.01
CA GLY A 459 -5.27 18.63 41.06
C GLY A 459 -4.79 18.04 39.75
N VAL A 460 -3.86 17.08 39.80
CA VAL A 460 -3.34 16.39 38.62
C VAL A 460 -3.57 14.89 38.75
N PHE A 461 -4.15 14.30 37.70
CA PHE A 461 -4.58 12.91 37.65
C PHE A 461 -3.91 12.18 36.49
N PRO A 462 -3.00 11.23 36.75
CA PRO A 462 -2.37 10.40 35.72
C PRO A 462 -3.26 9.23 35.32
N PHE A 463 -3.35 8.93 34.02
CA PHE A 463 -4.08 7.77 33.47
C PHE A 463 -3.21 7.01 32.49
N LYS A 464 -3.07 5.70 32.70
CA LYS A 464 -2.31 4.82 31.81
C LYS A 464 -3.08 4.55 30.52
N LEU A 465 -2.49 4.87 29.36
CA LEU A 465 -3.10 4.61 28.06
C LEU A 465 -3.15 3.11 27.76
N PRO A 466 -4.31 2.57 27.32
CA PRO A 466 -4.44 1.17 26.91
C PRO A 466 -3.84 0.95 25.51
N VAL A 467 -3.71 -0.33 25.13
CA VAL A 467 -3.44 -0.71 23.74
C VAL A 467 -4.70 -0.40 22.92
N ILE A 468 -4.59 0.49 21.95
CA ILE A 468 -5.66 0.78 20.99
C ILE A 468 -5.52 -0.23 19.83
N PRO A 469 -6.56 -1.03 19.51
CA PRO A 469 -6.52 -1.96 18.40
C PRO A 469 -6.22 -1.27 17.06
N GLY A 470 -5.58 -2.01 16.15
CA GLY A 470 -5.10 -1.50 14.87
C GLY A 470 -6.20 -0.88 14.02
N GLY A 471 -5.96 0.34 13.53
CA GLY A 471 -6.89 1.08 12.67
C GLY A 471 -8.05 1.77 13.39
N LYS A 472 -8.27 1.53 14.69
CA LYS A 472 -9.28 2.26 15.50
C LYS A 472 -8.71 3.58 16.03
N GLU A 473 -9.60 4.52 16.29
CA GLU A 473 -9.30 5.82 16.90
C GLU A 473 -10.19 6.05 18.12
N ILE A 474 -9.84 7.02 18.97
CA ILE A 474 -10.72 7.43 20.06
C ILE A 474 -11.89 8.23 19.45
N ILE A 475 -13.08 7.65 19.48
CA ILE A 475 -14.31 8.26 18.93
C ILE A 475 -15.11 9.02 19.99
N SER A 476 -14.90 8.71 21.26
CA SER A 476 -15.47 9.43 22.40
C SER A 476 -14.56 9.32 23.61
N ALA A 477 -14.51 10.37 24.43
CA ALA A 477 -13.79 10.37 25.70
C ALA A 477 -14.58 11.19 26.73
N LYS A 478 -14.63 10.71 27.97
CA LYS A 478 -15.20 11.45 29.10
C LYS A 478 -14.33 11.29 30.34
N PHE A 479 -14.13 12.39 31.06
CA PHE A 479 -13.47 12.39 32.36
C PHE A 479 -14.53 12.52 33.45
N LYS A 480 -14.43 11.67 34.47
CA LYS A 480 -15.35 11.58 35.61
C LYS A 480 -14.57 11.72 36.91
N ILE A 481 -15.07 12.55 37.82
CA ILE A 481 -14.53 12.75 39.17
C ILE A 481 -15.66 13.03 40.16
N ASN A 482 -15.44 12.82 41.46
CA ASN A 482 -16.44 13.08 42.48
C ASN A 482 -16.06 14.27 43.37
N LEU A 483 -16.93 15.28 43.43
CA LEU A 483 -16.85 16.41 44.36
C LEU A 483 -17.50 16.02 45.68
N SER A 484 -16.67 15.81 46.70
CA SER A 484 -17.10 15.32 48.01
C SER A 484 -17.56 16.41 48.96
N LYS A 485 -17.00 17.62 48.84
CA LYS A 485 -17.29 18.75 49.74
C LYS A 485 -16.85 20.07 49.10
N ILE A 486 -17.53 21.16 49.43
CA ILE A 486 -17.14 22.55 49.15
C ILE A 486 -16.97 23.20 50.53
N ASP A 487 -15.80 23.80 50.75
CA ASP A 487 -15.55 24.60 51.95
C ASP A 487 -15.85 26.08 51.62
N ASN A 488 -16.65 26.73 52.47
CA ASN A 488 -17.04 28.14 52.36
C ASN A 488 -17.65 28.50 50.99
N GLN A 489 -17.25 29.61 50.38
CA GLN A 489 -17.74 30.09 49.09
C GLN A 489 -16.54 30.36 48.16
N PRO A 490 -16.03 29.33 47.46
CA PRO A 490 -15.00 29.50 46.43
C PRO A 490 -15.47 30.46 45.35
N ASN A 491 -14.67 31.49 45.09
CA ASN A 491 -14.93 32.44 44.01
C ASN A 491 -14.48 31.84 42.67
N GLY A 492 -15.29 32.05 41.63
CA GLY A 492 -14.99 31.58 40.27
C GLY A 492 -15.41 30.13 40.03
N GLY A 493 -14.63 29.43 39.22
CA GLY A 493 -14.88 28.04 38.83
C GLY A 493 -13.57 27.25 38.68
N ILE A 494 -13.69 26.00 38.27
CA ILE A 494 -12.57 25.09 38.02
C ILE A 494 -12.53 24.75 36.54
N ASP A 495 -11.36 24.88 35.93
CA ASP A 495 -11.13 24.52 34.54
C ASP A 495 -10.47 23.15 34.42
N LEU A 496 -10.69 22.47 33.29
CA LEU A 496 -10.04 21.20 32.94
C LEU A 496 -9.05 21.37 31.79
N TYR A 497 -7.86 20.79 31.95
CA TYR A 497 -6.76 20.80 30.99
C TYR A 497 -6.18 19.41 30.77
N GLY A 498 -5.65 19.15 29.57
CA GLY A 498 -4.77 18.02 29.28
C GLY A 498 -3.30 18.49 29.25
N LEU A 499 -2.40 17.77 29.91
CA LEU A 499 -0.97 18.12 29.97
C LEU A 499 -0.14 17.25 29.02
N THR A 500 1.16 17.51 28.91
CA THR A 500 2.06 16.67 28.10
C THR A 500 2.12 15.23 28.64
N PRO A 501 2.00 14.19 27.78
CA PRO A 501 2.12 12.79 28.20
C PRO A 501 3.55 12.45 28.66
N LYS A 502 3.69 11.42 29.51
CA LYS A 502 4.98 10.91 30.00
C LYS A 502 5.00 9.38 29.99
N SER A 503 6.20 8.79 29.95
CA SER A 503 6.41 7.33 30.08
C SER A 503 6.30 6.82 31.52
N ASN A 504 6.08 7.70 32.49
CA ASN A 504 5.90 7.39 33.90
C ASN A 504 4.70 8.17 34.45
N PHE A 505 4.21 7.77 35.63
CA PHE A 505 3.01 8.32 36.25
C PHE A 505 3.29 9.45 37.26
N TRP A 506 4.54 9.95 37.35
CA TRP A 506 4.93 10.91 38.37
C TRP A 506 4.38 12.30 38.09
N VAL A 507 3.61 12.83 39.05
CA VAL A 507 3.18 14.22 39.07
C VAL A 507 4.32 15.09 39.59
N THR A 508 4.65 16.15 38.86
CA THR A 508 5.76 17.05 39.17
C THR A 508 5.26 18.48 39.35
N ASP A 509 5.94 19.28 40.18
CA ASP A 509 5.47 20.61 40.59
C ASP A 509 5.29 21.59 39.41
N ASP A 510 6.00 21.39 38.30
CA ASP A 510 5.88 22.19 37.08
C ASP A 510 4.53 22.03 36.34
N MET A 511 3.71 21.06 36.76
CA MET A 511 2.35 20.84 36.24
C MET A 511 1.32 21.78 36.86
N PHE A 512 1.68 22.55 37.89
CA PHE A 512 0.79 23.51 38.54
C PHE A 512 0.40 24.67 37.60
N TYR A 513 -0.84 25.13 37.74
CA TYR A 513 -1.33 26.38 37.16
C TYR A 513 -2.55 26.88 37.93
N GLN A 514 -2.80 28.19 37.86
CA GLN A 514 -4.04 28.84 38.28
C GLN A 514 -4.30 30.05 37.38
N GLY A 515 -5.57 30.41 37.20
CA GLY A 515 -5.97 31.59 36.45
C GLY A 515 -6.77 31.25 35.19
N THR A 516 -6.94 32.26 34.34
CA THR A 516 -7.94 32.30 33.27
C THR A 516 -7.82 31.15 32.28
N PHE A 517 -8.98 30.59 31.89
CA PHE A 517 -9.07 29.53 30.90
C PHE A 517 -8.31 29.83 29.61
N GLY A 518 -7.49 28.88 29.15
CA GLY A 518 -6.77 28.93 27.88
C GLY A 518 -5.49 29.77 27.89
N GLN A 519 -5.07 30.32 29.04
CA GLN A 519 -3.83 31.11 29.16
C GLN A 519 -2.60 30.28 29.58
N ASP A 520 -2.78 28.99 29.91
CA ASP A 520 -1.65 28.09 30.13
C ASP A 520 -1.12 27.54 28.80
N VAL A 521 -0.03 28.13 28.30
CA VAL A 521 0.61 27.72 27.04
C VAL A 521 1.26 26.34 27.10
N LYS A 522 1.45 25.75 28.29
CA LYS A 522 2.03 24.41 28.48
C LYS A 522 0.97 23.31 28.54
N ALA A 523 -0.30 23.67 28.56
CA ALA A 523 -1.41 22.75 28.68
C ALA A 523 -2.45 22.96 27.57
N ARG A 524 -3.17 21.91 27.22
CA ARG A 524 -4.28 21.98 26.27
C ARG A 524 -5.58 22.29 27.01
N PRO A 525 -6.26 23.43 26.75
CA PRO A 525 -7.56 23.71 27.34
C PRO A 525 -8.59 22.68 26.86
N ILE A 526 -9.33 22.06 27.80
CA ILE A 526 -10.34 21.04 27.50
C ILE A 526 -11.75 21.55 27.78
N GLN A 527 -12.00 22.08 28.98
CA GLN A 527 -13.31 22.60 29.37
C GLN A 527 -13.17 23.77 30.34
N ASN A 528 -13.72 24.91 29.96
CA ASN A 528 -13.91 26.06 30.86
C ASN A 528 -15.05 25.75 31.83
N ASN A 529 -14.93 26.16 33.10
CA ASN A 529 -15.94 25.91 34.13
C ASN A 529 -16.38 24.44 34.14
N PHE A 530 -15.41 23.53 34.20
CA PHE A 530 -15.64 22.11 34.47
C PHE A 530 -16.44 21.92 35.77
N VAL A 531 -16.19 22.78 36.76
CA VAL A 531 -17.07 23.01 37.91
C VAL A 531 -17.34 24.51 37.99
N ASP A 532 -18.60 24.90 38.18
CA ASP A 532 -19.02 26.28 38.43
C ASP A 532 -19.56 26.44 39.86
N SER A 533 -19.90 27.68 40.24
CA SER A 533 -20.42 28.03 41.57
C SER A 533 -21.80 27.44 41.88
N ASP A 534 -22.52 26.98 40.85
CA ASP A 534 -23.91 26.55 40.95
C ASP A 534 -24.04 25.01 40.99
N MET A 535 -22.92 24.29 40.89
CA MET A 535 -22.88 22.82 40.83
C MET A 535 -22.97 22.15 42.21
N TYR A 536 -23.80 21.12 42.30
CA TYR A 536 -24.03 20.35 43.54
C TYR A 536 -22.98 19.23 43.77
N PHE A 537 -22.83 18.80 45.03
CA PHE A 537 -21.94 17.68 45.41
C PHE A 537 -22.30 16.39 44.68
N GLY A 538 -21.28 15.58 44.37
CA GLY A 538 -21.46 14.27 43.73
C GLY A 538 -20.58 14.07 42.50
N GLU A 539 -21.06 13.25 41.59
CA GLU A 539 -20.34 12.91 40.37
C GLU A 539 -20.38 14.04 39.35
N ILE A 540 -19.20 14.39 38.83
CA ILE A 540 -19.00 15.40 37.80
C ILE A 540 -18.38 14.72 36.59
N THR A 541 -18.93 15.00 35.41
CA THR A 541 -18.43 14.51 34.13
C THR A 541 -18.24 15.66 33.16
N THR A 542 -17.34 15.49 32.19
CA THR A 542 -17.20 16.46 31.10
C THR A 542 -18.51 16.64 30.33
N ASN A 543 -18.80 17.90 29.96
CA ASN A 543 -19.93 18.24 29.10
C ASN A 543 -19.59 17.95 27.63
N ASN A 544 -20.47 18.28 26.69
CA ASN A 544 -20.22 18.00 25.26
C ASN A 544 -18.95 18.68 24.73
N VAL A 545 -18.66 19.91 25.16
CA VAL A 545 -17.42 20.61 24.77
C VAL A 545 -16.20 19.91 25.35
N GLY A 546 -16.24 19.53 26.64
CA GLY A 546 -15.15 18.81 27.29
C GLY A 546 -14.92 17.42 26.71
N LYS A 547 -15.99 16.68 26.34
CA LYS A 547 -15.88 15.37 25.67
C LYS A 547 -15.18 15.50 24.31
N GLU A 548 -15.55 16.49 23.51
CA GLU A 548 -14.92 16.76 22.21
C GLU A 548 -13.46 17.24 22.37
N GLY A 549 -13.21 18.14 23.32
CA GLY A 549 -11.87 18.62 23.67
C GLY A 549 -10.96 17.48 24.12
N LEU A 550 -11.46 16.59 24.98
CA LEU A 550 -10.74 15.44 25.51
C LEU A 550 -10.46 14.40 24.42
N LYS A 551 -11.44 14.08 23.58
CA LYS A 551 -11.26 13.23 22.40
C LYS A 551 -10.15 13.78 21.49
N SER A 552 -10.20 15.08 21.19
CA SER A 552 -9.21 15.72 20.32
C SER A 552 -7.81 15.73 20.95
N TYR A 553 -7.71 16.00 22.26
CA TYR A 553 -6.46 15.91 23.01
C TYR A 553 -5.84 14.52 22.96
N LEU A 554 -6.62 13.48 23.27
CA LEU A 554 -6.10 12.12 23.33
C LEU A 554 -5.69 11.58 21.96
N ASN A 555 -6.43 11.88 20.89
CA ASN A 555 -6.01 11.52 19.54
C ASN A 555 -4.71 12.23 19.14
N THR A 556 -4.54 13.53 19.47
CA THR A 556 -3.26 14.23 19.24
C THR A 556 -2.10 13.61 20.03
N VAL A 557 -2.34 13.14 21.26
CA VAL A 557 -1.33 12.44 22.07
C VAL A 557 -0.89 11.13 21.40
N LEU A 558 -1.82 10.37 20.82
CA LEU A 558 -1.53 9.13 20.10
C LEU A 558 -0.81 9.39 18.77
N GLU A 559 -1.22 10.43 18.04
CA GLU A 559 -0.59 10.85 16.77
C GLU A 559 0.84 11.35 16.96
N THR A 560 1.14 12.02 18.08
CA THR A 560 2.49 12.53 18.38
C THR A 560 3.45 11.45 18.89
N GLY A 561 3.00 10.18 18.95
CA GLY A 561 3.88 9.01 19.17
C GLY A 561 3.86 8.43 20.57
N SER A 562 2.92 8.84 21.44
CA SER A 562 2.71 8.17 22.73
C SER A 562 2.29 6.73 22.49
N LYS A 563 2.87 5.81 23.25
CA LYS A 563 2.65 4.37 23.13
C LYS A 563 1.67 3.88 24.18
N SER A 564 1.11 2.70 23.95
CA SER A 564 0.41 1.98 25.01
C SER A 564 1.32 1.85 26.23
N GLY A 565 0.75 2.13 27.41
CA GLY A 565 1.49 2.13 28.67
C GLY A 565 2.09 3.49 29.06
N ASP A 566 2.14 4.47 28.17
CA ASP A 566 2.41 5.86 28.55
C ASP A 566 1.22 6.43 29.35
N TYR A 567 1.46 7.55 30.05
CA TYR A 567 0.50 8.21 30.91
C TYR A 567 0.09 9.56 30.33
N VAL A 568 -1.21 9.80 30.30
CA VAL A 568 -1.79 11.13 30.08
C VAL A 568 -2.16 11.74 31.41
N PHE A 569 -2.02 13.05 31.52
CA PHE A 569 -2.32 13.77 32.75
C PHE A 569 -3.44 14.75 32.48
N LEU A 570 -4.49 14.68 33.30
CA LEU A 570 -5.53 15.70 33.34
C LEU A 570 -5.31 16.58 34.57
N ARG A 571 -5.43 17.90 34.38
CA ARG A 571 -5.35 18.86 35.47
C ARG A 571 -6.67 19.60 35.63
N ILE A 572 -7.09 19.74 36.88
CA ILE A 572 -8.13 20.70 37.27
C ILE A 572 -7.51 21.81 38.13
N ASN A 573 -7.85 23.06 37.85
CA ASN A 573 -7.33 24.21 38.59
C ASN A 573 -8.37 25.32 38.71
N PRO A 574 -8.26 26.22 39.72
CA PRO A 574 -9.12 27.38 39.80
C PRO A 574 -8.89 28.30 38.58
N ASN A 575 -9.98 28.86 38.06
CA ASN A 575 -9.96 29.82 36.95
C ASN A 575 -9.63 31.26 37.41
N ALA A 576 -9.56 31.47 38.72
CA ALA A 576 -9.13 32.69 39.38
C ALA A 576 -7.76 32.50 40.05
N LYS A 577 -7.04 33.60 40.27
CA LYS A 577 -5.82 33.62 41.06
C LYS A 577 -6.14 34.07 42.48
N ASP A 578 -5.39 33.52 43.43
CA ASP A 578 -5.41 33.90 44.84
C ASP A 578 -6.82 33.75 45.42
N VAL A 579 -7.40 32.56 45.23
CA VAL A 579 -8.70 32.21 45.82
C VAL A 579 -8.56 32.33 47.34
N SER A 580 -9.52 33.00 47.98
CA SER A 580 -9.43 33.29 49.41
C SER A 580 -9.27 32.02 50.24
N ASP A 581 -8.44 32.08 51.28
CA ASP A 581 -8.09 30.93 52.11
C ASP A 581 -9.32 30.16 52.58
N PHE A 582 -9.21 28.83 52.56
CA PHE A 582 -10.26 27.88 52.92
C PHE A 582 -11.52 27.93 52.03
N ASN A 583 -11.50 28.65 50.91
CA ASN A 583 -12.56 28.60 49.91
C ASN A 583 -12.14 27.65 48.79
N ARG A 584 -12.52 26.38 48.92
CA ARG A 584 -12.01 25.29 48.07
C ARG A 584 -13.03 24.19 47.78
N TRP A 585 -12.85 23.53 46.65
CA TRP A 585 -13.55 22.31 46.26
C TRP A 585 -12.72 21.08 46.62
N ASN A 586 -13.31 20.09 47.28
CA ASN A 586 -12.65 18.88 47.75
C ASN A 586 -13.11 17.68 46.91
N PHE A 587 -12.23 17.17 46.06
CA PHE A 587 -12.49 16.01 45.21
C PHE A 587 -11.98 14.72 45.84
N VAL A 588 -12.64 13.61 45.50
CA VAL A 588 -12.15 12.26 45.82
C VAL A 588 -10.91 11.96 44.96
N SER A 589 -9.85 11.46 45.59
CA SER A 589 -8.62 11.05 44.92
C SER A 589 -8.61 9.55 44.59
N ALA A 590 -7.62 9.10 43.81
CA ALA A 590 -7.36 7.69 43.52
C ALA A 590 -7.01 6.87 44.78
N ASN A 591 -6.55 7.53 45.84
CA ASN A 591 -6.19 6.94 47.13
C ASN A 591 -7.37 6.76 48.10
N SER A 592 -8.57 7.21 47.72
CA SER A 592 -9.78 7.00 48.51
C SER A 592 -10.16 5.52 48.60
N LYS A 593 -10.84 5.14 49.70
CA LYS A 593 -11.48 3.82 49.86
C LYS A 593 -12.79 3.68 49.08
N GLN A 594 -13.33 4.78 48.54
CA GLN A 594 -14.58 4.80 47.77
C GLN A 594 -14.31 4.51 46.29
N ASN A 595 -14.17 3.23 45.93
CA ASN A 595 -13.70 2.79 44.61
C ASN A 595 -14.56 3.27 43.43
N ASP A 596 -15.87 3.41 43.62
CA ASP A 596 -16.84 3.87 42.61
C ASP A 596 -16.77 5.38 42.34
N LYS A 597 -16.10 6.13 43.22
CA LYS A 597 -15.98 7.60 43.17
C LYS A 597 -14.60 8.10 42.76
N LYS A 598 -13.68 7.17 42.48
CA LYS A 598 -12.32 7.52 42.06
C LYS A 598 -12.33 8.24 40.70
N PRO A 599 -11.37 9.16 40.46
CA PRO A 599 -11.24 9.80 39.16
C PRO A 599 -11.01 8.75 38.08
N SER A 600 -11.76 8.83 36.98
CA SER A 600 -11.68 7.89 35.87
C SER A 600 -11.79 8.56 34.51
N LEU A 601 -11.06 8.02 33.55
CA LEU A 601 -11.11 8.38 32.14
C LEU A 601 -11.75 7.23 31.38
N GLU A 602 -12.93 7.46 30.81
CA GLU A 602 -13.57 6.49 29.92
C GLU A 602 -13.33 6.92 28.47
N ILE A 603 -12.77 6.03 27.66
CA ILE A 603 -12.59 6.22 26.23
C ILE A 603 -13.33 5.14 25.48
N THR A 604 -14.00 5.53 24.40
CA THR A 604 -14.55 4.60 23.42
C THR A 604 -13.68 4.66 22.17
N VAL A 605 -13.20 3.52 21.72
CA VAL A 605 -12.42 3.38 20.49
C VAL A 605 -13.25 2.67 19.43
N GLY A 606 -13.09 3.09 18.19
CA GLY A 606 -13.82 2.52 17.05
C GLY A 606 -13.31 3.07 15.74
N TYR A 607 -13.92 2.63 14.64
CA TYR A 607 -13.64 3.20 13.32
C TYR A 607 -14.41 4.51 13.16
N GLN A 608 -13.69 5.60 12.91
CA GLN A 608 -14.29 6.93 12.85
C GLN A 608 -15.40 7.00 11.81
N GLU A 609 -15.26 6.29 10.69
CA GLU A 609 -16.18 6.34 9.57
C GLU A 609 -17.45 5.51 9.77
N LEU A 610 -17.41 4.50 10.66
CA LEU A 610 -18.61 3.80 11.12
C LEU A 610 -19.35 4.59 12.20
N ASN A 611 -18.63 5.44 12.93
CA ASN A 611 -19.13 6.19 14.09
C ASN A 611 -19.31 7.69 13.83
N LYS A 612 -19.00 8.18 12.63
CA LYS A 612 -19.50 9.46 12.14
C LYS A 612 -21.00 9.32 12.24
N ALA A 613 -21.61 10.10 13.14
CA ALA A 613 -23.06 10.26 13.20
C ALA A 613 -23.52 10.33 11.76
N VAL A 614 -24.51 9.50 11.42
CA VAL A 614 -25.11 9.49 10.10
C VAL A 614 -25.59 10.92 9.84
N LEU A 615 -24.72 11.78 9.29
CA LEU A 615 -25.13 12.76 8.31
C LEU A 615 -25.95 11.90 7.38
N ALA A 616 -27.26 12.09 7.47
CA ALA A 616 -28.26 11.30 6.79
C ALA A 616 -27.68 10.80 5.48
N LYS A 617 -27.89 9.54 5.13
CA LYS A 617 -27.80 9.09 3.74
C LYS A 617 -28.83 9.86 2.90
N THR A 618 -28.80 11.19 2.85
CA THR A 618 -29.09 11.91 1.65
C THR A 618 -28.00 11.49 0.69
N LYS A 619 -28.41 10.69 -0.29
CA LYS A 619 -27.72 10.51 -1.57
C LYS A 619 -27.00 11.82 -1.87
N THR A 620 -25.68 11.87 -1.68
CA THR A 620 -24.91 13.07 -1.96
C THR A 620 -24.84 13.12 -3.48
N ILE A 621 -25.84 13.76 -4.09
CA ILE A 621 -25.74 14.13 -5.49
C ILE A 621 -24.60 15.13 -5.51
N LYS A 622 -23.48 14.77 -6.13
CA LYS A 622 -22.34 15.68 -6.27
C LYS A 622 -22.84 16.94 -6.98
N ASN A 623 -22.84 18.06 -6.27
CA ASN A 623 -23.14 19.37 -6.84
C ASN A 623 -22.23 19.59 -8.06
N THR A 624 -22.82 19.57 -9.25
CA THR A 624 -22.10 19.66 -10.52
C THR A 624 -22.70 20.82 -11.30
N ILE A 625 -21.85 21.74 -11.76
CA ILE A 625 -22.28 22.83 -12.63
C ILE A 625 -21.89 22.45 -14.06
N VAL A 626 -22.87 22.14 -14.89
CA VAL A 626 -22.67 21.87 -16.31
C VAL A 626 -22.89 23.17 -17.07
N VAL A 627 -22.13 23.41 -18.13
CA VAL A 627 -22.32 24.56 -19.01
C VAL A 627 -22.67 24.06 -20.41
N ALA A 628 -23.81 24.49 -20.95
CA ALA A 628 -24.32 24.09 -22.27
C ALA A 628 -25.25 25.19 -22.86
N PRO A 629 -25.51 25.25 -24.18
CA PRO A 629 -24.91 24.52 -25.29
C PRO A 629 -23.90 25.37 -26.08
N ASN A 630 -23.07 24.71 -26.88
CA ASN A 630 -22.66 25.24 -28.18
C ASN A 630 -23.81 24.88 -29.17
N PRO A 631 -24.56 25.82 -29.79
CA PRO A 631 -24.19 27.20 -30.10
C PRO A 631 -24.95 28.27 -29.30
N ILE A 632 -24.24 29.39 -29.17
CA ILE A 632 -24.71 30.72 -28.81
C ILE A 632 -25.96 31.10 -29.61
N ARG A 633 -27.06 31.42 -28.92
CA ARG A 633 -28.04 32.40 -29.43
C ARG A 633 -27.73 33.71 -28.71
N ASN A 634 -27.27 34.72 -29.45
CA ASN A 634 -27.12 36.11 -28.99
C ASN A 634 -26.06 36.44 -27.90
N GLY A 635 -25.18 35.50 -27.54
CA GLY A 635 -24.01 35.75 -26.67
C GLY A 635 -24.12 35.25 -25.23
N ASP A 636 -25.13 34.42 -24.94
CA ASP A 636 -25.46 33.95 -23.59
C ASP A 636 -24.89 32.57 -23.26
N VAL A 637 -24.39 32.40 -22.03
CA VAL A 637 -23.92 31.14 -21.44
C VAL A 637 -24.97 30.64 -20.44
N SER A 638 -25.34 29.36 -20.51
CA SER A 638 -26.23 28.75 -19.51
C SER A 638 -25.45 27.83 -18.57
N PHE A 639 -25.64 28.03 -17.26
CA PHE A 639 -25.12 27.20 -16.18
C PHE A 639 -26.25 26.34 -15.63
N TYR A 640 -26.07 25.02 -15.65
CA TYR A 640 -27.01 24.02 -15.15
C TYR A 640 -26.50 23.50 -13.82
N PHE A 641 -27.31 23.64 -12.77
CA PHE A 641 -26.96 23.23 -11.41
C PHE A 641 -27.57 21.87 -11.11
N LEU A 642 -26.72 20.84 -11.07
CA LEU A 642 -27.14 19.46 -10.78
C LEU A 642 -26.79 19.13 -9.33
N GLY A 643 -27.79 18.74 -8.53
CA GLY A 643 -27.61 18.27 -7.15
C GLY A 643 -27.71 19.34 -6.06
N PHE A 644 -27.78 20.63 -6.44
CA PHE A 644 -27.90 21.74 -5.50
C PHE A 644 -29.27 21.78 -4.81
N GLN A 645 -29.30 22.20 -3.55
CA GLN A 645 -30.55 22.35 -2.78
C GLN A 645 -31.25 23.66 -3.14
N LYS A 646 -32.59 23.71 -3.09
CA LYS A 646 -33.38 24.89 -3.51
C LYS A 646 -33.03 26.19 -2.77
N ASP A 647 -32.63 26.11 -1.50
CA ASP A 647 -32.27 27.29 -0.69
C ASP A 647 -30.77 27.59 -0.67
N GLU A 648 -29.98 26.86 -1.47
CA GLU A 648 -28.54 27.01 -1.51
C GLU A 648 -28.13 28.26 -2.28
N GLN A 649 -27.26 29.08 -1.68
CA GLN A 649 -26.67 30.25 -2.31
C GLN A 649 -25.36 29.84 -3.00
N VAL A 650 -25.26 30.14 -4.29
CA VAL A 650 -24.10 29.81 -5.12
C VAL A 650 -23.51 31.09 -5.69
N GLN A 651 -22.21 31.29 -5.47
CA GLN A 651 -21.45 32.33 -6.16
C GLN A 651 -20.72 31.71 -7.35
N LEU A 652 -20.89 32.28 -8.54
CA LEU A 652 -20.18 31.96 -9.76
C LEU A 652 -19.15 33.04 -10.07
N LYS A 653 -17.90 32.65 -10.34
CA LYS A 653 -16.87 33.49 -10.92
C LYS A 653 -16.26 32.81 -12.13
N LEU A 654 -16.28 33.46 -13.28
CA LEU A 654 -15.60 32.99 -14.48
C LEU A 654 -14.35 33.84 -14.71
N LEU A 655 -13.20 33.19 -14.86
CA LEU A 655 -11.91 33.83 -15.11
C LEU A 655 -11.37 33.42 -16.48
N ASN A 656 -10.76 34.37 -17.21
CA ASN A 656 -9.92 34.05 -18.36
C ASN A 656 -8.53 33.57 -17.89
N PHE A 657 -7.68 33.15 -18.83
CA PHE A 657 -6.33 32.64 -18.49
C PHE A 657 -5.32 33.73 -18.10
N LEU A 658 -5.68 34.99 -18.23
CA LEU A 658 -4.93 36.11 -17.66
C LEU A 658 -5.34 36.40 -16.20
N GLY A 659 -6.31 35.64 -15.66
CA GLY A 659 -6.81 35.80 -14.30
C GLY A 659 -7.90 36.88 -14.16
N GLU A 660 -8.34 37.48 -15.27
CA GLU A 660 -9.37 38.51 -15.25
C GLU A 660 -10.75 37.89 -15.06
N VAL A 661 -11.55 38.45 -14.15
CA VAL A 661 -12.91 37.99 -13.87
C VAL A 661 -13.84 38.53 -14.96
N VAL A 662 -14.33 37.64 -15.82
CA VAL A 662 -15.24 37.97 -16.93
C VAL A 662 -16.72 37.77 -16.55
N LEU A 663 -17.02 37.05 -15.46
CA LEU A 663 -18.35 36.95 -14.86
C LEU A 663 -18.20 36.84 -13.34
N ASN A 664 -19.02 37.57 -12.58
CA ASN A 664 -19.19 37.38 -11.14
C ASN A 664 -20.66 37.54 -10.79
N HIS A 665 -21.30 36.45 -10.38
CA HIS A 665 -22.73 36.43 -10.11
C HIS A 665 -23.05 35.58 -8.89
N THR A 666 -24.02 36.00 -8.09
CA THR A 666 -24.49 35.23 -6.94
C THR A 666 -25.98 35.06 -7.06
N LEU A 667 -26.45 33.83 -6.90
CA LEU A 667 -27.86 33.49 -7.00
C LEU A 667 -28.23 32.47 -5.92
N LYS A 668 -29.49 32.47 -5.51
CA LYS A 668 -30.08 31.35 -4.78
C LYS A 668 -30.73 30.38 -5.76
N MET A 669 -30.67 29.08 -5.48
CA MET A 669 -31.19 28.07 -6.42
C MET A 669 -32.70 28.14 -6.67
N ASN A 670 -33.46 28.73 -5.76
CA ASN A 670 -34.88 29.03 -5.96
C ASN A 670 -35.13 30.17 -6.96
N GLU A 671 -34.13 30.98 -7.27
CA GLU A 671 -34.18 32.04 -8.29
C GLU A 671 -33.83 31.50 -9.69
N ALA A 672 -33.25 30.29 -9.80
CA ALA A 672 -32.93 29.64 -11.06
C ALA A 672 -34.13 28.83 -11.58
N THR A 673 -34.70 29.23 -12.71
CA THR A 673 -35.75 28.46 -13.39
C THR A 673 -35.19 27.12 -13.86
N GLU A 674 -35.79 26.00 -13.43
CA GLU A 674 -35.35 24.64 -13.77
C GLU A 674 -33.89 24.31 -13.41
N ASN A 675 -33.32 24.96 -12.38
CA ASN A 675 -31.90 24.87 -12.02
C ASN A 675 -30.96 25.35 -13.13
N VAL A 676 -31.39 26.33 -13.93
CA VAL A 676 -30.58 26.94 -14.98
C VAL A 676 -30.44 28.44 -14.74
N TYR A 677 -29.21 28.92 -14.74
CA TYR A 677 -28.90 30.36 -14.84
C TYR A 677 -28.40 30.68 -16.24
N ARG A 678 -29.04 31.64 -16.91
CA ARG A 678 -28.61 32.14 -18.22
C ARG A 678 -28.04 33.54 -18.05
N THR A 679 -26.81 33.75 -18.52
CA THR A 679 -26.24 35.10 -18.57
C THR A 679 -26.99 35.93 -19.59
N ASN A 680 -26.93 37.27 -19.46
CA ASN A 680 -27.51 38.18 -20.44
C ASN A 680 -26.40 39.02 -21.09
N GLY A 681 -26.08 38.75 -22.35
CA GLY A 681 -25.15 39.51 -23.19
C GLY A 681 -23.66 39.37 -22.84
N LEU A 682 -23.22 38.26 -22.23
CA LEU A 682 -21.85 38.09 -21.71
C LEU A 682 -20.74 38.09 -22.79
N LYS A 683 -21.08 37.80 -24.06
CA LYS A 683 -20.20 37.93 -25.26
C LYS A 683 -18.75 37.45 -25.04
N LEU A 684 -18.58 36.22 -24.55
CA LEU A 684 -17.25 35.64 -24.35
C LEU A 684 -16.63 35.22 -25.70
N PRO A 685 -15.35 35.55 -25.97
CA PRO A 685 -14.64 34.97 -27.11
C PRO A 685 -14.46 33.45 -26.95
N ILE A 686 -14.27 32.77 -28.09
CA ILE A 686 -13.91 31.36 -28.13
C ILE A 686 -12.60 31.16 -27.37
N GLY A 687 -12.59 30.24 -26.41
CA GLY A 687 -11.42 30.03 -25.57
C GLY A 687 -11.67 29.17 -24.33
N LYS A 688 -10.61 28.97 -23.57
CA LYS A 688 -10.66 28.28 -22.28
C LYS A 688 -10.90 29.29 -21.17
N TYR A 689 -11.67 28.90 -20.16
CA TYR A 689 -11.96 29.69 -18.95
C TYR A 689 -11.89 28.82 -17.70
N ILE A 690 -11.76 29.46 -16.53
CA ILE A 690 -11.84 28.81 -15.22
C ILE A 690 -13.15 29.26 -14.56
N LEU A 691 -14.06 28.33 -14.30
CA LEU A 691 -15.21 28.59 -13.44
C LEU A 691 -14.85 28.23 -12.00
N GLU A 692 -14.93 29.22 -11.13
CA GLU A 692 -14.92 29.07 -9.68
C GLU A 692 -16.36 29.17 -9.17
N SER A 693 -16.80 28.20 -8.37
CA SER A 693 -18.08 28.24 -7.69
C SER A 693 -17.93 28.09 -6.18
N THR A 694 -18.59 28.94 -5.42
CA THR A 694 -18.50 28.94 -3.95
C THR A 694 -19.86 28.67 -3.33
N VAL A 695 -19.91 27.70 -2.40
CA VAL A 695 -21.09 27.30 -1.64
C VAL A 695 -20.69 27.08 -0.19
N LYS A 696 -21.39 27.69 0.78
CA LYS A 696 -21.15 27.50 2.23
C LYS A 696 -19.66 27.56 2.61
N LEU A 697 -18.94 28.56 2.11
CA LEU A 697 -17.50 28.81 2.32
C LEU A 697 -16.53 27.83 1.63
N GLN A 698 -17.00 26.86 0.83
CA GLN A 698 -16.17 25.98 0.01
C GLN A 698 -16.16 26.45 -1.45
N ALA A 699 -14.96 26.64 -2.01
CA ALA A 699 -14.76 27.01 -3.41
C ALA A 699 -14.26 25.82 -4.24
N THR A 700 -14.87 25.60 -5.40
CA THR A 700 -14.47 24.58 -6.37
C THR A 700 -14.14 25.23 -7.70
N LYS A 701 -13.11 24.73 -8.39
CA LYS A 701 -12.69 25.23 -9.71
C LYS A 701 -12.85 24.17 -10.79
N GLN A 702 -13.30 24.56 -11.97
CA GLN A 702 -13.38 23.69 -13.15
C GLN A 702 -12.97 24.45 -14.42
N MET A 703 -12.38 23.73 -15.37
CA MET A 703 -12.03 24.29 -16.68
C MET A 703 -13.24 24.22 -17.61
N LEU A 704 -13.57 25.33 -18.26
CA LEU A 704 -14.61 25.43 -19.27
C LEU A 704 -14.00 25.72 -20.64
N PHE A 705 -14.59 25.14 -21.66
CA PHE A 705 -14.28 25.45 -23.05
C PHE A 705 -15.49 26.14 -23.66
N ILE A 706 -15.32 27.40 -24.07
CA ILE A 706 -16.30 28.17 -24.81
C ILE A 706 -15.90 28.04 -26.29
N TRP A 707 -16.80 27.53 -27.12
CA TRP A 707 -16.60 27.27 -28.55
C TRP A 707 -17.53 28.12 -29.39
#